data_AF-A0A8T1VB75-F1
#
_entry.id   AF-A0A8T1VB75-F1
#
_cell.length_a   1.000
_cell.length_b   1.000
_cell.length_c   1.000
_cell.angle_alpha   90.00
_cell.angle_beta   90.00
_cell.angle_gamma   90.00
#
_symmetry.space_group_name_H-M   'P 1'
#
loop_
_entity.id
_entity.type
_entity.pdbx_description
1 polymer ?
#
loop_
_entity_poly.entity_id
_entity_poly.type
_entity_poly.pdbx_seq_one_letter_code
_entity_poly.pdbx_strand_id
1 'polypeptide(L)'
;MDSWRVLFPWCKWLRGRLQLTEQPQNAGCWLLVMLPKHQRNASTDLLPKIRESLTLLSHVAAVDRPAFCDILCEQCGVDGNLNKFDNLRVIFVLDDHTSRSLLWPETVCKALLAWDGEATLSEDFLLVKEEVERIAEKKSGTLVPNVGIPICLHFAPRDINLEGLQQYLQSVQRVLQAVTPKEYQVNKGKQEIVHVHDDGNQDSAGDGDRHWPFVFEAVQLNLREFELNESVARALKELVMLGTTVSCLQLPLKSTDFLAEDECPRQPLADCLLAVTGGGPRARLFSSTFAPEPHDDGAEVGAQRTRVETVVVNDVDIDDRRFAALCSALRGASGVRELVLESVFVQDAREPRALKWKWLAYALFTPNSERSSVKRLVITEPQLLAEDVAAIASIVNAGTPAQKLLDPLWAEHEASQRIMQYEKNGGKDPTDLPEWEANNAGGEDMVRLKEGTLVYLEPLCSQDEWLQASVVLEHDADFAIMNASSSVDDKTGAVEEWVEVLVPGYGKCWVHPDVAHDRYASDAHSHDWNGISELSLATQVTKSSTDKVLMQLFQLIGHDLVDLVLQTNLLREQGLGSILRSCPNLRKLQLNGAQVEDMFAFTHGYDVGYCQIESLSIEHFRVSPRSLDEFASVLSVPDREAARHLRQLCVGKLRVQDIDIAFADYENMLESFVRMLDTNTTLEYLKLYIEGDFYTRFVKSFIRHDGEQLPPEELPLACRLAFISAFHCCGGQRLEENLVRRILSYAARHVTREVCIMNH
;
A
#
# COMPACT_ATOMS: atom_id res chain seq x y z
N MET A 1 4.16 31.22 21.87
CA MET A 1 2.76 31.41 21.44
C MET A 1 2.38 32.89 21.19
N ASP A 2 2.67 33.83 22.10
CA ASP A 2 2.20 35.23 21.99
C ASP A 2 2.59 35.98 20.72
N SER A 3 3.72 35.63 20.10
CA SER A 3 4.17 36.23 18.84
C SER A 3 3.23 35.93 17.65
N TRP A 4 2.49 34.82 17.68
CA TRP A 4 1.68 34.35 16.55
C TRP A 4 0.18 34.63 16.71
N ARG A 5 -0.22 35.45 17.69
CA ARG A 5 -1.62 35.78 18.00
C ARG A 5 -2.41 36.35 16.80
N VAL A 6 -1.71 36.97 15.85
CA VAL A 6 -2.29 37.48 14.60
C VAL A 6 -3.02 36.38 13.78
N LEU A 7 -2.65 35.11 13.96
CA LEU A 7 -3.24 33.96 13.27
C LEU A 7 -4.52 33.43 13.91
N PHE A 8 -4.77 33.73 15.19
CA PHE A 8 -5.88 33.13 15.92
C PHE A 8 -7.26 33.42 15.28
N PRO A 9 -7.53 34.61 14.71
CA PRO A 9 -8.76 34.87 13.97
C PRO A 9 -8.93 34.01 12.70
N TRP A 10 -7.85 33.44 12.16
CA TRP A 10 -7.85 32.57 10.98
C TRP A 10 -8.07 31.10 11.34
N CYS A 11 -7.57 30.66 12.50
CA CYS A 11 -7.76 29.29 13.00
C CYS A 11 -9.24 28.88 13.09
N LYS A 12 -10.16 29.84 13.31
CA LYS A 12 -11.61 29.58 13.35
C LYS A 12 -12.16 28.95 12.07
N TRP A 13 -11.53 29.19 10.92
CA TRP A 13 -11.97 28.63 9.63
C TRP A 13 -11.56 27.17 9.46
N LEU A 14 -10.54 26.72 10.20
CA LEU A 14 -10.02 25.35 10.18
C LEU A 14 -10.56 24.52 11.36
N ARG A 15 -11.02 25.16 12.43
CA ARG A 15 -11.49 24.49 13.64
C ARG A 15 -12.62 23.51 13.35
N GLY A 16 -12.45 22.26 13.81
CA GLY A 16 -13.40 21.17 13.58
C GLY A 16 -13.41 20.59 12.15
N ARG A 17 -12.47 21.02 11.29
CA ARG A 17 -12.30 20.51 9.93
C ARG A 17 -10.99 19.76 9.71
N LEU A 18 -10.07 19.85 10.66
CA LEU A 18 -8.78 19.19 10.61
C LEU A 18 -8.83 17.88 11.39
N GLN A 19 -8.35 16.81 10.78
CA GLN A 19 -8.10 15.54 11.47
C GLN A 19 -6.69 15.06 11.16
N LEU A 20 -6.00 14.52 12.16
CA LEU A 20 -4.69 13.92 11.96
C LEU A 20 -4.86 12.53 11.36
N THR A 21 -4.16 12.24 10.28
CA THR A 21 -4.07 10.88 9.73
C THR A 21 -2.62 10.44 9.63
N GLU A 22 -2.33 9.25 10.15
CA GLU A 22 -1.03 8.59 10.00
C GLU A 22 -1.14 7.63 8.82
N GLN A 23 -0.40 7.88 7.73
CA GLN A 23 -0.24 6.87 6.68
C GLN A 23 0.83 5.86 7.09
N PRO A 24 0.61 4.55 6.85
CA PRO A 24 1.46 3.48 7.35
C PRO A 24 2.85 3.40 6.69
N GLN A 25 3.09 4.04 5.54
CA GLN A 25 4.39 4.00 4.86
C GLN A 25 5.02 5.39 4.71
N ASN A 26 6.20 5.55 5.31
CA ASN A 26 7.23 6.57 5.04
C ASN A 26 6.78 7.88 4.37
N ALA A 27 6.39 8.87 5.18
CA ALA A 27 6.90 10.25 5.18
C ALA A 27 5.91 11.21 5.87
N GLY A 28 5.91 11.21 7.21
CA GLY A 28 5.23 12.26 7.99
C GLY A 28 3.70 12.13 8.09
N CYS A 29 3.16 12.85 9.07
CA CYS A 29 1.73 12.95 9.29
C CYS A 29 1.06 13.86 8.26
N TRP A 30 -0.17 13.52 7.87
CA TRP A 30 -1.00 14.35 7.01
C TRP A 30 -2.14 14.98 7.80
N LEU A 31 -2.50 16.21 7.47
CA LEU A 31 -3.73 16.84 7.97
C LEU A 31 -4.85 16.67 6.95
N LEU A 32 -5.85 15.89 7.33
CA LEU A 32 -7.09 15.74 6.59
C LEU A 32 -7.92 17.02 6.75
N VAL A 33 -8.30 17.65 5.64
CA VAL A 33 -9.12 18.86 5.61
C VAL A 33 -10.50 18.52 5.05
N MET A 34 -11.50 18.56 5.92
CA MET A 34 -12.91 18.37 5.55
C MET A 34 -13.48 19.66 4.95
N LEU A 35 -13.80 19.62 3.66
CA LEU A 35 -14.37 20.74 2.93
C LEU A 35 -15.85 20.98 3.32
N PRO A 36 -16.34 22.23 3.24
CA PRO A 36 -17.72 22.54 3.56
C PRO A 36 -18.70 21.84 2.61
N LYS A 37 -19.67 21.13 3.20
CA LYS A 37 -20.78 20.51 2.45
C LYS A 37 -21.71 21.59 1.88
N HIS A 38 -22.15 21.42 0.64
CA HIS A 38 -22.89 22.41 -0.14
C HIS A 38 -24.30 22.60 0.43
N GLN A 39 -24.47 23.56 1.33
CA GLN A 39 -25.74 24.26 1.52
C GLN A 39 -25.63 25.60 0.79
N ARG A 40 -26.59 25.86 -0.12
CA ARG A 40 -26.65 26.99 -1.06
C ARG A 40 -25.96 28.27 -0.52
N ASN A 41 -24.94 28.74 -1.25
CA ASN A 41 -24.28 30.06 -1.16
C ASN A 41 -23.23 30.31 -0.06
N ALA A 42 -23.10 29.48 0.98
CA ALA A 42 -22.11 29.71 2.05
C ALA A 42 -20.73 29.06 1.80
N SER A 43 -20.62 28.11 0.86
CA SER A 43 -19.39 27.34 0.60
C SER A 43 -18.35 28.09 -0.21
N THR A 44 -18.76 28.95 -1.16
CA THR A 44 -17.86 29.69 -2.06
C THR A 44 -16.98 30.71 -1.34
N ASP A 45 -17.48 31.38 -0.29
CA ASP A 45 -16.69 32.36 0.47
C ASP A 45 -15.76 31.71 1.51
N LEU A 46 -15.98 30.43 1.82
CA LEU A 46 -15.22 29.71 2.84
C LEU A 46 -13.99 29.02 2.27
N LEU A 47 -14.04 28.53 1.02
CA LEU A 47 -12.90 27.87 0.38
C LEU A 47 -11.67 28.79 0.25
N PRO A 48 -11.79 30.07 -0.18
CA PRO A 48 -10.67 31.01 -0.17
C PRO A 48 -10.09 31.22 1.23
N LYS A 49 -10.94 31.30 2.26
CA LYS A 49 -10.51 31.49 3.66
C LYS A 49 -9.79 30.26 4.21
N ILE A 50 -10.20 29.05 3.82
CA ILE A 50 -9.48 27.82 4.16
C ILE A 50 -8.10 27.83 3.52
N ARG A 51 -8.01 28.14 2.21
CA ARG A 51 -6.73 28.29 1.50
C ARG A 51 -5.82 29.30 2.20
N GLU A 52 -6.32 30.51 2.44
CA GLU A 52 -5.56 31.59 3.09
C GLU A 52 -5.09 31.18 4.49
N SER A 53 -5.95 30.53 5.29
CA SER A 53 -5.58 30.03 6.62
C SER A 53 -4.47 28.97 6.57
N LEU A 54 -4.50 28.06 5.59
CA LEU A 54 -3.46 27.04 5.41
C LEU A 54 -2.13 27.67 4.95
N THR A 55 -2.17 28.67 4.08
CA THR A 55 -0.98 29.44 3.67
C THR A 55 -0.33 30.13 4.88
N LEU A 56 -1.13 30.76 5.73
CA LEU A 56 -0.59 31.39 6.93
C LEU A 56 0.04 30.37 7.90
N LEU A 57 -0.56 29.19 8.06
CA LEU A 57 -0.02 28.11 8.89
C LEU A 57 1.28 27.52 8.34
N SER A 58 1.46 27.44 7.02
CA SER A 58 2.69 26.89 6.43
C SER A 58 3.92 27.73 6.78
N HIS A 59 3.77 29.05 6.83
CA HIS A 59 4.85 29.96 7.25
C HIS A 59 5.26 29.73 8.72
N VAL A 60 4.31 29.44 9.62
CA VAL A 60 4.63 29.09 11.01
C VAL A 60 5.31 27.73 11.08
N ALA A 61 4.79 26.74 10.37
CA ALA A 61 5.35 25.39 10.35
C ALA A 61 6.83 25.40 9.93
N ALA A 62 7.20 26.26 8.97
CA ALA A 62 8.55 26.38 8.46
C ALA A 62 9.56 27.01 9.44
N VAL A 63 9.11 27.78 10.44
CA VAL A 63 9.99 28.62 11.28
C VAL A 63 9.87 28.32 12.79
N ASP A 64 8.69 27.90 13.26
CA ASP A 64 8.40 27.71 14.68
C ASP A 64 7.51 26.48 14.90
N ARG A 65 8.13 25.30 14.74
CA ARG A 65 7.46 24.00 14.88
C ARG A 65 6.70 23.83 16.21
N PRO A 66 7.25 24.18 17.40
CA PRO A 66 6.50 24.08 18.65
C PRO A 66 5.24 24.95 18.64
N ALA A 67 5.34 26.21 18.19
CA ALA A 67 4.17 27.08 18.13
C ALA A 67 3.14 26.61 17.09
N PHE A 68 3.58 26.03 15.98
CA PHE A 68 2.68 25.42 14.99
C PHE A 68 1.85 24.28 15.62
N CYS A 69 2.50 23.38 16.36
CA CYS A 69 1.82 22.28 17.04
C CYS A 69 0.83 22.80 18.09
N ASP A 70 1.24 23.77 18.91
CA ASP A 70 0.38 24.42 19.90
C ASP A 70 -0.86 25.06 19.25
N ILE A 71 -0.70 25.76 18.12
CA ILE A 71 -1.80 26.39 17.39
C ILE A 71 -2.78 25.33 16.85
N LEU A 72 -2.29 24.23 16.29
CA LEU A 72 -3.14 23.16 15.80
C LEU A 72 -3.96 22.52 16.92
N CYS A 73 -3.34 22.23 18.06
CA CYS A 73 -4.01 21.63 19.21
C CYS A 73 -4.99 22.62 19.87
N GLU A 74 -4.52 23.80 20.29
CA GLU A 74 -5.29 24.71 21.14
C GLU A 74 -6.31 25.56 20.34
N GLN A 75 -5.96 25.99 19.14
CA GLN A 75 -6.78 26.93 18.36
C GLN A 75 -7.61 26.23 17.29
N CYS A 76 -7.04 25.24 16.60
CA CYS A 76 -7.74 24.45 15.57
C CYS A 76 -8.44 23.20 16.11
N GLY A 77 -8.10 22.73 17.32
CA GLY A 77 -8.73 21.57 17.94
C GLY A 77 -8.37 20.24 17.28
N VAL A 78 -7.12 20.10 16.83
CA VAL A 78 -6.59 18.82 16.31
C VAL A 78 -6.14 17.95 17.48
N ASP A 79 -6.72 16.76 17.60
CA ASP A 79 -6.29 15.75 18.56
C ASP A 79 -5.26 14.80 17.93
N GLY A 80 -4.17 14.49 18.65
CA GLY A 80 -3.18 13.50 18.21
C GLY A 80 -1.73 13.86 18.54
N ASN A 81 -0.78 12.96 18.19
CA ASN A 81 0.64 13.20 18.39
C ASN A 81 1.25 13.92 17.17
N LEU A 82 1.64 15.19 17.34
CA LEU A 82 2.22 16.03 16.29
C LEU A 82 3.76 15.94 16.21
N ASN A 83 4.41 15.07 17.01
CA ASN A 83 5.87 14.94 17.05
C ASN A 83 6.49 14.41 15.75
N LYS A 84 5.68 13.95 14.79
CA LYS A 84 6.11 13.49 13.45
C LYS A 84 5.84 14.51 12.33
N PHE A 85 5.33 15.71 12.66
CA PHE A 85 5.06 16.77 11.68
C PHE A 85 6.32 17.61 11.43
N ASP A 86 7.03 17.36 10.32
CA ASP A 86 8.20 18.16 9.93
C ASP A 86 7.80 19.42 9.14
N ASN A 87 6.78 19.32 8.28
CA ASN A 87 6.23 20.41 7.46
C ASN A 87 4.72 20.21 7.25
N LEU A 88 3.99 21.28 6.90
CA LEU A 88 2.54 21.21 6.62
C LEU A 88 2.25 20.40 5.34
N ARG A 89 1.60 19.24 5.46
CA ARG A 89 1.06 18.44 4.35
C ARG A 89 -0.44 18.21 4.55
N VAL A 90 -1.22 18.31 3.47
CA VAL A 90 -2.69 18.36 3.55
C VAL A 90 -3.37 17.37 2.60
N ILE A 91 -4.36 16.64 3.08
CA ILE A 91 -5.29 15.86 2.26
C ILE A 91 -6.61 16.61 2.19
N PHE A 92 -7.02 17.08 1.02
CA PHE A 92 -8.37 17.62 0.83
C PHE A 92 -9.35 16.49 0.58
N VAL A 93 -10.37 16.38 1.43
CA VAL A 93 -11.43 15.38 1.28
C VAL A 93 -12.57 15.97 0.46
N LEU A 94 -12.75 15.40 -0.73
CA LEU A 94 -13.78 15.75 -1.69
C LEU A 94 -14.91 14.70 -1.60
N ASP A 95 -15.66 14.70 -0.49
CA ASP A 95 -16.71 13.71 -0.15
C ASP A 95 -18.15 14.15 -0.48
N ASP A 96 -18.42 15.43 -0.69
CA ASP A 96 -19.79 15.94 -0.75
C ASP A 96 -20.28 16.18 -2.18
N HIS A 97 -21.14 15.30 -2.66
CA HIS A 97 -21.80 15.46 -3.94
C HIS A 97 -23.22 14.91 -3.81
N THR A 98 -24.16 15.82 -3.58
CA THR A 98 -25.55 15.50 -3.88
C THR A 98 -25.64 15.14 -5.38
N SER A 99 -26.56 14.26 -5.77
CA SER A 99 -26.79 13.78 -7.16
C SER A 99 -27.07 14.89 -8.20
N ARG A 100 -26.92 16.16 -7.83
CA ARG A 100 -27.19 17.38 -8.59
C ARG A 100 -25.93 18.09 -9.12
N SER A 101 -24.72 17.66 -8.78
CA SER A 101 -23.48 18.30 -9.26
C SER A 101 -22.36 17.29 -9.59
N LEU A 102 -22.43 16.69 -10.78
CA LEU A 102 -21.45 15.71 -11.25
C LEU A 102 -20.08 16.35 -11.61
N LEU A 103 -20.05 17.67 -11.85
CA LEU A 103 -18.84 18.48 -12.08
C LEU A 103 -18.27 19.09 -10.79
N TRP A 104 -18.72 18.61 -9.63
CA TRP A 104 -18.33 19.15 -8.33
C TRP A 104 -16.83 19.08 -8.05
N PRO A 105 -16.08 17.99 -8.38
CA PRO A 105 -14.63 17.96 -8.24
C PRO A 105 -13.94 19.15 -8.90
N GLU A 106 -14.27 19.41 -10.16
CA GLU A 106 -13.70 20.51 -10.93
C GLU A 106 -14.10 21.87 -10.36
N THR A 107 -15.35 22.04 -9.94
CA THR A 107 -15.87 23.30 -9.40
C THR A 107 -15.24 23.65 -8.05
N VAL A 108 -15.13 22.68 -7.14
CA VAL A 108 -14.55 22.89 -5.82
C VAL A 108 -13.05 23.05 -5.90
N CYS A 109 -12.37 22.23 -6.71
CA CYS A 109 -10.96 22.45 -7.00
C CYS A 109 -10.78 23.85 -7.56
N LYS A 110 -11.46 24.24 -8.64
CA LYS A 110 -11.43 25.62 -9.18
C LYS A 110 -11.49 26.70 -8.10
N ALA A 111 -12.47 26.65 -7.20
CA ALA A 111 -12.64 27.66 -6.15
C ALA A 111 -11.57 27.60 -5.03
N LEU A 112 -11.18 26.40 -4.59
CA LEU A 112 -10.21 26.19 -3.52
C LEU A 112 -8.79 26.51 -3.97
N LEU A 113 -8.48 26.13 -5.20
CA LEU A 113 -7.17 26.12 -5.79
C LEU A 113 -6.92 27.44 -6.56
N ALA A 114 -7.91 27.94 -7.30
CA ALA A 114 -7.82 29.13 -8.17
C ALA A 114 -6.68 29.09 -9.19
N TRP A 115 -6.50 27.91 -9.77
CA TRP A 115 -5.57 27.61 -10.87
C TRP A 115 -5.86 28.33 -12.20
N ASP A 116 -6.96 29.06 -12.31
CA ASP A 116 -7.39 29.85 -13.48
C ASP A 116 -6.90 31.32 -13.39
N GLY A 117 -6.29 31.70 -12.26
CA GLY A 117 -5.72 33.03 -12.05
C GLY A 117 -6.73 34.10 -11.64
N GLU A 118 -7.99 33.74 -11.38
CA GLU A 118 -9.05 34.70 -11.00
C GLU A 118 -9.22 34.89 -9.48
N ALA A 119 -8.39 34.24 -8.65
CA ALA A 119 -8.51 34.41 -7.19
C ALA A 119 -8.08 35.80 -6.73
N THR A 120 -9.04 36.57 -6.25
CA THR A 120 -8.79 37.74 -5.41
C THR A 120 -8.43 37.25 -4.00
N LEU A 121 -7.20 37.56 -3.55
CA LEU A 121 -6.79 37.37 -2.17
C LEU A 121 -7.48 38.42 -1.29
N SER A 122 -7.92 38.04 -0.10
CA SER A 122 -8.53 39.01 0.82
C SER A 122 -7.49 40.04 1.31
N GLU A 123 -7.90 41.31 1.42
CA GLU A 123 -7.02 42.38 1.93
C GLU A 123 -6.53 42.06 3.35
N ASP A 124 -7.43 41.53 4.18
CA ASP A 124 -7.11 41.06 5.53
C ASP A 124 -6.03 39.96 5.54
N PHE A 125 -6.06 39.04 4.56
CA PHE A 125 -5.04 38.00 4.43
C PHE A 125 -3.67 38.60 4.12
N LEU A 126 -3.59 39.54 3.18
CA LEU A 126 -2.32 40.15 2.77
C LEU A 126 -1.65 40.87 3.94
N LEU A 127 -2.43 41.62 4.73
CA LEU A 127 -1.95 42.31 5.93
C LEU A 127 -1.42 41.32 6.98
N VAL A 128 -2.15 40.23 7.22
CA VAL A 128 -1.73 39.21 8.19
C VAL A 128 -0.54 38.41 7.67
N LYS A 129 -0.47 38.13 6.37
CA LYS A 129 0.66 37.46 5.73
C LYS A 129 1.95 38.27 5.90
N GLU A 130 1.91 39.58 5.62
CA GLU A 130 3.07 40.46 5.81
C GLU A 130 3.53 40.50 7.28
N GLU A 131 2.59 40.52 8.23
CA GLU A 131 2.90 40.42 9.67
C GLU A 131 3.58 39.09 10.03
N VAL A 132 3.04 37.97 9.54
CA VAL A 132 3.55 36.62 9.76
C VAL A 132 4.94 36.47 9.17
N GLU A 133 5.16 36.94 7.94
CA GLU A 133 6.46 36.95 7.28
C GLU A 133 7.48 37.76 8.08
N ARG A 134 7.11 38.95 8.57
CA ARG A 134 8.01 39.77 9.39
C ARG A 134 8.37 39.11 10.72
N ILE A 135 7.42 38.45 11.38
CA ILE A 135 7.69 37.68 12.61
C ILE A 135 8.62 36.50 12.30
N ALA A 136 8.36 35.82 11.18
CA ALA A 136 9.13 34.66 10.74
C ALA A 136 10.57 35.06 10.40
N GLU A 137 10.79 36.13 9.64
CA GLU A 137 12.11 36.69 9.31
C GLU A 137 12.89 37.09 10.56
N LYS A 138 12.22 37.71 11.54
CA LYS A 138 12.84 38.08 12.82
C LYS A 138 13.32 36.86 13.61
N LYS A 139 12.68 35.70 13.45
CA LYS A 139 13.03 34.45 14.13
C LYS A 139 14.06 33.62 13.35
N SER A 140 13.94 33.52 12.03
CA SER A 140 14.82 32.73 11.17
C SER A 140 16.14 33.42 10.87
N GLY A 141 16.18 34.76 10.87
CA GLY A 141 17.35 35.56 10.49
C GLY A 141 17.59 35.65 8.98
N THR A 142 16.71 35.07 8.15
CA THR A 142 16.76 35.09 6.68
C THR A 142 15.36 35.27 6.09
N LEU A 143 15.26 35.74 4.85
CA LEU A 143 13.99 35.70 4.11
C LEU A 143 13.45 34.27 4.10
N VAL A 144 12.20 34.10 4.52
CA VAL A 144 11.55 32.79 4.51
C VAL A 144 11.20 32.47 3.05
N PRO A 145 11.72 31.38 2.48
CA PRO A 145 11.34 30.98 1.12
C PRO A 145 9.84 30.70 1.07
N ASN A 146 9.20 30.96 -0.07
CA ASN A 146 7.79 30.65 -0.27
C ASN A 146 7.63 29.12 -0.24
N VAL A 147 7.20 28.57 0.90
CA VAL A 147 7.12 27.12 1.11
C VAL A 147 5.84 26.60 0.47
N GLY A 148 5.99 25.85 -0.62
CA GLY A 148 4.89 25.11 -1.22
C GLY A 148 4.32 24.08 -0.23
N ILE A 149 3.01 24.06 -0.07
CA ILE A 149 2.27 23.13 0.78
C ILE A 149 1.96 21.88 -0.05
N PRO A 150 2.55 20.72 0.26
CA PRO A 150 2.24 19.50 -0.47
C PRO A 150 0.80 19.05 -0.20
N ILE A 151 0.07 18.74 -1.27
CA ILE A 151 -1.34 18.36 -1.22
C ILE A 151 -1.60 16.99 -1.84
N CYS A 152 -2.56 16.30 -1.24
CA CYS A 152 -3.20 15.13 -1.81
C CYS A 152 -4.71 15.40 -1.95
N LEU A 153 -5.29 15.00 -3.09
CA LEU A 153 -6.73 15.13 -3.34
C LEU A 153 -7.39 13.77 -3.12
N HIS A 154 -8.33 13.68 -2.17
CA HIS A 154 -9.08 12.46 -1.88
C HIS A 154 -10.49 12.54 -2.44
N PHE A 155 -10.78 11.77 -3.48
CA PHE A 155 -12.09 11.67 -4.12
C PHE A 155 -12.81 10.41 -3.63
N ALA A 156 -14.00 10.59 -3.04
CA ALA A 156 -14.82 9.48 -2.53
C ALA A 156 -16.28 9.68 -2.96
N PRO A 157 -16.63 9.36 -4.23
CA PRO A 157 -18.00 9.36 -4.69
C PRO A 157 -18.91 8.40 -3.88
N ARG A 158 -20.20 8.71 -3.73
CA ARG A 158 -21.28 8.10 -2.93
C ARG A 158 -22.65 8.50 -3.50
N ASP A 159 -23.65 7.64 -3.49
CA ASP A 159 -25.01 8.01 -3.94
C ASP A 159 -25.09 8.58 -5.40
N ILE A 160 -24.18 8.17 -6.30
CA ILE A 160 -24.20 8.49 -7.74
C ILE A 160 -24.69 7.25 -8.53
N ASN A 161 -25.40 7.46 -9.64
CA ASN A 161 -25.66 6.39 -10.61
C ASN A 161 -24.42 6.10 -11.48
N LEU A 162 -24.43 4.98 -12.21
CA LEU A 162 -23.31 4.56 -13.08
C LEU A 162 -22.95 5.60 -14.15
N GLU A 163 -23.95 6.18 -14.84
CA GLU A 163 -23.70 7.24 -15.83
C GLU A 163 -23.06 8.49 -15.20
N GLY A 164 -23.48 8.85 -13.99
CA GLY A 164 -22.92 9.99 -13.27
C GLY A 164 -21.50 9.73 -12.79
N LEU A 165 -21.15 8.49 -12.45
CA LEU A 165 -19.79 8.12 -12.04
C LEU A 165 -18.78 8.35 -13.18
N GLN A 166 -19.14 8.00 -14.42
CA GLN A 166 -18.27 8.27 -15.58
C GLN A 166 -17.98 9.78 -15.70
N GLN A 167 -19.03 10.62 -15.60
CA GLN A 167 -18.88 12.07 -15.67
C GLN A 167 -18.05 12.63 -14.51
N TYR A 168 -18.22 12.05 -13.32
CA TYR A 168 -17.41 12.37 -12.14
C TYR A 168 -15.93 12.05 -12.37
N LEU A 169 -15.60 10.85 -12.86
CA LEU A 169 -14.22 10.47 -13.16
C LEU A 169 -13.60 11.35 -14.25
N GLN A 170 -14.34 11.72 -15.28
CA GLN A 170 -13.89 12.70 -16.28
C GLN A 170 -13.64 14.09 -15.66
N SER A 171 -14.46 14.51 -14.68
CA SER A 171 -14.21 15.73 -13.93
C SER A 171 -12.91 15.63 -13.11
N VAL A 172 -12.65 14.48 -12.48
CA VAL A 172 -11.37 14.20 -11.79
C VAL A 172 -10.20 14.24 -12.76
N GLN A 173 -10.30 13.63 -13.95
CA GLN A 173 -9.25 13.68 -14.97
C GLN A 173 -8.91 15.13 -15.35
N ARG A 174 -9.90 16.01 -15.54
CA ARG A 174 -9.67 17.44 -15.80
C ARG A 174 -8.98 18.14 -14.64
N VAL A 175 -9.33 17.78 -13.39
CA VAL A 175 -8.59 18.22 -12.19
C VAL A 175 -7.13 17.81 -12.27
N LEU A 176 -6.84 16.54 -12.52
CA LEU A 176 -5.45 16.07 -12.59
C LEU A 176 -4.66 16.74 -13.71
N GLN A 177 -5.24 16.92 -14.90
CA GLN A 177 -4.59 17.58 -16.03
C GLN A 177 -4.18 19.03 -15.77
N ALA A 178 -4.90 19.75 -14.91
CA ALA A 178 -4.62 21.15 -14.63
C ALA A 178 -3.80 21.39 -13.34
N VAL A 179 -3.79 20.45 -12.38
CA VAL A 179 -2.87 20.52 -11.22
C VAL A 179 -1.49 19.91 -11.51
N THR A 180 -1.38 19.04 -12.51
CA THR A 180 -0.10 18.40 -12.86
C THR A 180 0.79 19.38 -13.64
N PRO A 181 2.06 19.57 -13.26
CA PRO A 181 2.97 20.46 -13.98
C PRO A 181 3.11 20.03 -15.44
N LYS A 182 2.84 20.94 -16.37
CA LYS A 182 3.15 20.75 -17.80
C LYS A 182 4.66 20.92 -18.03
N GLU A 183 5.47 20.01 -17.50
CA GLU A 183 6.86 19.91 -17.97
C GLU A 183 6.83 19.25 -19.36
N TYR A 184 7.44 19.94 -20.34
CA TYR A 184 7.51 19.60 -21.77
C TYR A 184 6.30 19.89 -22.69
N GLN A 185 6.08 21.18 -22.99
CA GLN A 185 5.64 21.63 -24.32
C GLN A 185 6.51 22.74 -24.94
N VAL A 186 7.64 23.13 -24.32
CA VAL A 186 8.45 24.27 -24.80
C VAL A 186 9.37 23.92 -25.99
N ASN A 187 9.59 22.65 -26.31
CA ASN A 187 10.54 22.24 -27.37
C ASN A 187 9.91 21.80 -28.71
N LYS A 188 8.67 22.18 -29.02
CA LYS A 188 8.07 21.93 -30.36
C LYS A 188 7.75 23.19 -31.18
N GLY A 189 8.23 24.37 -30.78
CA GLY A 189 7.91 25.65 -31.44
C GLY A 189 9.10 26.54 -31.84
N LYS A 190 10.35 26.07 -31.75
CA LYS A 190 11.54 26.84 -32.16
C LYS A 190 12.43 26.06 -33.12
N GLN A 191 11.86 25.59 -34.22
CA GLN A 191 12.61 25.25 -35.43
C GLN A 191 11.65 25.31 -36.61
N GLU A 192 11.40 26.53 -37.08
CA GLU A 192 11.19 26.92 -38.49
C GLU A 192 10.52 28.30 -38.51
N ILE A 193 11.33 29.32 -38.82
CA ILE A 193 11.09 30.40 -39.79
C ILE A 193 12.23 31.40 -39.58
N VAL A 194 13.23 31.30 -40.45
CA VAL A 194 14.21 32.36 -40.69
C VAL A 194 13.63 33.24 -41.80
N HIS A 195 13.17 34.45 -41.47
CA HIS A 195 13.56 35.73 -42.12
C HIS A 195 12.55 36.88 -41.89
N VAL A 196 13.06 37.93 -41.20
CA VAL A 196 12.95 39.39 -41.45
C VAL A 196 11.57 40.08 -41.36
N HIS A 197 11.31 40.81 -40.26
CA HIS A 197 11.49 42.26 -40.20
C HIS A 197 11.35 42.80 -38.77
N ASP A 198 12.16 43.82 -38.52
CA ASP A 198 12.28 44.72 -37.39
C ASP A 198 10.96 45.46 -37.08
N ASP A 199 10.51 45.43 -35.82
CA ASP A 199 9.95 46.61 -35.15
C ASP A 199 9.79 46.34 -33.65
N GLY A 200 10.31 47.27 -32.86
CA GLY A 200 10.42 47.17 -31.41
C GLY A 200 9.08 47.25 -30.69
N ASN A 201 8.82 46.24 -29.85
CA ASN A 201 8.21 46.44 -28.54
C ASN A 201 8.61 45.24 -27.66
N GLN A 202 9.66 45.40 -26.85
CA GLN A 202 9.94 44.45 -25.78
C GLN A 202 8.97 44.72 -24.63
N ASP A 203 7.74 44.24 -24.79
CA ASP A 203 6.92 43.93 -23.62
C ASP A 203 7.54 42.68 -23.00
N SER A 204 8.32 42.91 -21.95
CA SER A 204 8.70 41.87 -21.00
C SER A 204 7.40 41.28 -20.44
N ALA A 205 6.94 40.18 -21.05
CA ALA A 205 5.96 39.31 -20.44
C ALA A 205 6.59 38.77 -19.15
N GLY A 206 6.35 39.50 -18.07
CA GLY A 206 6.67 39.06 -16.73
C GLY A 206 6.03 37.70 -16.54
N ASP A 207 6.87 36.73 -16.20
CA ASP A 207 6.46 35.46 -15.63
C ASP A 207 5.50 35.80 -14.47
N GLY A 208 4.21 35.65 -14.74
CA GLY A 208 3.16 35.99 -13.80
C GLY A 208 3.31 35.06 -12.62
N ASP A 209 3.80 35.61 -11.51
CA ASP A 209 3.96 34.98 -10.22
C ASP A 209 2.74 34.09 -9.96
N ARG A 210 2.88 32.76 -10.09
CA ARG A 210 1.77 31.85 -9.83
C ARG A 210 1.56 31.94 -8.32
N HIS A 211 0.53 32.67 -7.88
CA HIS A 211 0.13 32.90 -6.48
C HIS A 211 -0.41 31.62 -5.80
N TRP A 212 0.08 30.46 -6.23
CA TRP A 212 -0.39 29.15 -5.90
C TRP A 212 0.50 28.53 -4.81
N PRO A 213 0.03 28.41 -3.57
CA PRO A 213 0.85 27.92 -2.47
C PRO A 213 0.94 26.40 -2.42
N PHE A 214 0.19 25.65 -3.23
CA PHE A 214 0.12 24.19 -3.12
C PHE A 214 1.09 23.47 -4.05
N VAL A 215 1.49 22.25 -3.72
CA VAL A 215 2.29 21.40 -4.60
C VAL A 215 1.57 20.07 -4.69
N PHE A 216 1.04 19.74 -5.87
CA PHE A 216 0.32 18.50 -6.06
C PHE A 216 1.29 17.30 -5.95
N GLU A 217 1.03 16.39 -5.02
CA GLU A 217 1.84 15.19 -4.82
C GLU A 217 1.14 13.91 -5.27
N ALA A 218 -0.14 13.75 -4.91
CA ALA A 218 -0.85 12.51 -5.16
C ALA A 218 -2.38 12.67 -5.18
N VAL A 219 -3.05 11.67 -5.75
CA VAL A 219 -4.49 11.49 -5.63
C VAL A 219 -4.82 10.23 -4.83
N GLN A 220 -5.96 10.25 -4.14
CA GLN A 220 -6.61 9.08 -3.58
C GLN A 220 -8.01 8.97 -4.19
N LEU A 221 -8.40 7.76 -4.57
CA LEU A 221 -9.69 7.51 -5.20
C LEU A 221 -10.37 6.31 -4.54
N ASN A 222 -11.56 6.55 -3.98
CA ASN A 222 -12.36 5.52 -3.34
C ASN A 222 -13.61 5.20 -4.17
N LEU A 223 -13.65 4.03 -4.81
CA LEU A 223 -14.77 3.60 -5.66
C LEU A 223 -15.55 2.41 -5.10
N ARG A 224 -15.44 2.12 -3.80
CA ARG A 224 -16.06 0.94 -3.15
C ARG A 224 -17.54 0.74 -3.47
N GLU A 225 -18.30 1.82 -3.49
CA GLU A 225 -19.77 1.74 -3.56
C GLU A 225 -20.29 1.44 -4.97
N PHE A 226 -19.42 1.40 -5.97
CA PHE A 226 -19.79 1.28 -7.38
C PHE A 226 -19.50 -0.09 -7.95
N GLU A 227 -19.97 -0.32 -9.17
CA GLU A 227 -19.61 -1.48 -9.98
C GLU A 227 -18.61 -1.07 -11.05
N LEU A 228 -17.64 -1.95 -11.31
CA LEU A 228 -16.72 -1.79 -12.42
C LEU A 228 -17.41 -2.28 -13.69
N ASN A 229 -17.93 -1.35 -14.49
CA ASN A 229 -18.42 -1.58 -15.84
C ASN A 229 -17.38 -1.10 -16.88
N GLU A 230 -17.67 -1.29 -18.16
CA GLU A 230 -16.79 -0.92 -19.26
C GLU A 230 -16.40 0.57 -19.27
N SER A 231 -17.35 1.48 -19.04
CA SER A 231 -17.10 2.93 -19.08
C SER A 231 -16.25 3.40 -17.91
N VAL A 232 -16.47 2.84 -16.72
CA VAL A 232 -15.69 3.11 -15.51
C VAL A 232 -14.28 2.54 -15.64
N ALA A 233 -14.12 1.32 -16.14
CA ALA A 233 -12.82 0.69 -16.38
C ALA A 233 -11.96 1.52 -17.35
N ARG A 234 -12.53 2.04 -18.44
CA ARG A 234 -11.82 2.93 -19.36
C ARG A 234 -11.46 4.28 -18.73
N ALA A 235 -12.39 4.91 -18.02
CA ALA A 235 -12.13 6.18 -17.35
C ALA A 235 -11.02 6.05 -16.29
N LEU A 236 -10.99 4.93 -15.57
CA LEU A 236 -9.93 4.59 -14.62
C LEU A 236 -8.59 4.34 -15.32
N LYS A 237 -8.57 3.55 -16.41
CA LYS A 237 -7.37 3.35 -17.24
C LYS A 237 -6.80 4.70 -17.66
N GLU A 238 -7.61 5.56 -18.25
CA GLU A 238 -7.20 6.89 -18.70
C GLU A 238 -6.68 7.77 -17.56
N LEU A 239 -7.39 7.79 -16.42
CA LEU A 239 -6.98 8.55 -15.23
C LEU A 239 -5.62 8.08 -14.73
N VAL A 240 -5.45 6.77 -14.60
CA VAL A 240 -4.18 6.16 -14.23
C VAL A 240 -3.15 6.40 -15.32
N MET A 241 -3.46 6.64 -16.59
CA MET A 241 -2.43 6.91 -17.60
C MET A 241 -1.97 8.38 -17.66
N LEU A 242 -2.52 9.30 -16.84
CA LEU A 242 -2.19 10.74 -16.86
C LEU A 242 -0.80 11.12 -16.31
N GLY A 243 0.01 10.16 -15.86
CA GLY A 243 1.34 10.42 -15.29
C GLY A 243 1.37 10.90 -13.83
N THR A 244 0.22 10.97 -13.15
CA THR A 244 0.10 11.35 -11.72
C THR A 244 0.31 10.17 -10.75
N THR A 245 0.85 10.45 -9.56
CA THR A 245 0.91 9.47 -8.46
C THR A 245 -0.48 9.21 -7.88
N VAL A 246 -0.90 7.95 -7.82
CA VAL A 246 -2.12 7.52 -7.12
C VAL A 246 -1.69 6.84 -5.83
N SER A 247 -1.75 7.57 -4.72
CA SER A 247 -1.26 7.04 -3.42
C SER A 247 -2.14 5.91 -2.88
N CYS A 248 -3.44 5.94 -3.16
CA CYS A 248 -4.39 4.89 -2.78
C CYS A 248 -5.56 4.81 -3.78
N LEU A 249 -5.80 3.62 -4.30
CA LEU A 249 -6.93 3.31 -5.18
C LEU A 249 -7.75 2.17 -4.58
N GLN A 250 -9.00 2.44 -4.23
CA GLN A 250 -9.94 1.42 -3.80
C GLN A 250 -10.79 0.94 -4.97
N LEU A 251 -10.62 -0.34 -5.36
CA LEU A 251 -11.24 -0.93 -6.53
C LEU A 251 -12.61 -1.56 -6.21
N PRO A 252 -13.64 -1.37 -7.06
CA PRO A 252 -14.91 -2.05 -6.94
C PRO A 252 -14.89 -3.40 -7.66
N LEU A 253 -14.61 -4.50 -6.94
CA LEU A 253 -14.55 -5.85 -7.52
C LEU A 253 -15.77 -6.72 -7.22
N LYS A 254 -16.89 -6.12 -6.79
CA LYS A 254 -18.15 -6.83 -6.54
C LYS A 254 -18.62 -7.63 -7.74
N SER A 255 -19.32 -8.73 -7.47
CA SER A 255 -20.10 -9.47 -8.45
C SER A 255 -21.15 -8.58 -9.09
N THR A 256 -21.19 -8.58 -10.43
CA THR A 256 -22.32 -8.09 -11.21
C THR A 256 -23.25 -9.28 -11.45
N ASP A 257 -24.56 -9.07 -11.38
CA ASP A 257 -25.53 -10.11 -11.76
C ASP A 257 -25.13 -10.65 -13.15
N PHE A 258 -24.81 -11.94 -13.25
CA PHE A 258 -24.25 -12.59 -14.45
C PHE A 258 -25.16 -12.48 -15.70
N LEU A 259 -26.42 -12.05 -15.50
CA LEU A 259 -27.42 -11.83 -16.53
C LEU A 259 -27.62 -10.34 -16.87
N ALA A 260 -26.88 -9.44 -16.24
CA ALA A 260 -26.97 -8.01 -16.49
C ALA A 260 -26.16 -7.65 -17.75
N GLU A 261 -26.79 -6.88 -18.64
CA GLU A 261 -26.14 -6.31 -19.84
C GLU A 261 -24.99 -5.34 -19.49
N ASP A 262 -24.81 -5.01 -18.20
CA ASP A 262 -23.85 -4.05 -17.67
C ASP A 262 -22.53 -4.68 -17.15
N GLU A 263 -22.33 -6.00 -17.29
CA GLU A 263 -21.05 -6.64 -16.91
C GLU A 263 -19.88 -6.05 -17.70
N CYS A 264 -18.77 -5.70 -17.02
CA CYS A 264 -17.58 -5.23 -17.70
C CYS A 264 -16.96 -6.36 -18.54
N PRO A 265 -16.79 -6.18 -19.86
CA PRO A 265 -16.10 -7.17 -20.67
C PRO A 265 -14.66 -7.37 -20.17
N ARG A 266 -14.13 -8.59 -20.35
CA ARG A 266 -12.81 -8.98 -19.84
C ARG A 266 -11.67 -8.08 -20.33
N GLN A 267 -11.76 -7.56 -21.56
CA GLN A 267 -10.71 -6.74 -22.16
C GLN A 267 -10.60 -5.35 -21.51
N PRO A 268 -11.65 -4.49 -21.45
CA PRO A 268 -11.62 -3.25 -20.67
C PRO A 268 -11.20 -3.44 -19.21
N LEU A 269 -11.63 -4.54 -18.58
CA LEU A 269 -11.24 -4.89 -17.21
C LEU A 269 -9.74 -5.15 -17.12
N ALA A 270 -9.19 -6.02 -17.97
CA ALA A 270 -7.78 -6.38 -17.97
C ALA A 270 -6.89 -5.17 -18.26
N ASP A 271 -7.27 -4.35 -19.24
CA ASP A 271 -6.59 -3.10 -19.57
C ASP A 271 -6.53 -2.15 -18.36
N CYS A 272 -7.65 -2.00 -17.64
CA CYS A 272 -7.71 -1.20 -16.43
C CYS A 272 -6.80 -1.76 -15.34
N LEU A 273 -6.86 -3.07 -15.07
CA LEU A 273 -6.06 -3.71 -14.02
C LEU A 273 -4.56 -3.65 -14.34
N LEU A 274 -4.16 -3.86 -15.58
CA LEU A 274 -2.77 -3.74 -16.03
C LEU A 274 -2.25 -2.31 -15.95
N ALA A 275 -3.08 -1.31 -16.25
CA ALA A 275 -2.73 0.09 -16.03
C ALA A 275 -2.54 0.39 -14.54
N VAL A 276 -3.47 -0.07 -13.69
CA VAL A 276 -3.43 0.09 -12.23
C VAL A 276 -2.18 -0.56 -11.63
N THR A 277 -1.75 -1.73 -12.09
CA THR A 277 -0.58 -2.41 -11.53
C THR A 277 0.77 -1.87 -12.04
N GLY A 278 0.75 -0.86 -12.91
CA GLY A 278 1.94 -0.09 -13.31
C GLY A 278 2.41 -0.31 -14.75
N GLY A 279 1.55 -0.81 -15.64
CA GLY A 279 1.73 -0.64 -17.08
C GLY A 279 3.06 -1.16 -17.64
N GLY A 280 3.57 -2.29 -17.13
CA GLY A 280 4.81 -2.91 -17.60
C GLY A 280 4.74 -3.34 -19.08
N PRO A 281 5.75 -4.07 -19.61
CA PRO A 281 5.66 -4.68 -20.95
C PRO A 281 4.33 -5.43 -21.20
N ARG A 282 3.74 -5.94 -20.11
CA ARG A 282 2.47 -6.67 -20.06
C ARG A 282 1.22 -5.85 -20.41
N ALA A 283 1.25 -4.52 -20.30
CA ALA A 283 0.10 -3.66 -20.62
C ALA A 283 -0.04 -3.36 -22.13
N ARG A 284 0.96 -3.74 -22.93
CA ARG A 284 0.96 -3.64 -24.40
C ARG A 284 1.03 -5.02 -25.05
N LEU A 285 0.49 -6.04 -24.36
CA LEU A 285 0.48 -7.38 -24.93
C LEU A 285 -0.60 -7.52 -26.00
N PHE A 286 -1.67 -6.74 -25.94
CA PHE A 286 -2.85 -6.96 -26.78
C PHE A 286 -3.34 -5.67 -27.41
N SER A 287 -3.60 -5.70 -28.72
CA SER A 287 -4.31 -4.63 -29.43
C SER A 287 -5.81 -4.73 -29.16
N SER A 288 -6.47 -3.58 -29.01
CA SER A 288 -7.93 -3.57 -28.93
C SER A 288 -8.57 -3.82 -30.28
N THR A 289 -9.27 -4.94 -30.44
CA THR A 289 -9.96 -5.34 -31.68
C THR A 289 -11.17 -4.44 -32.01
N PHE A 290 -11.65 -3.63 -31.05
CA PHE A 290 -12.91 -2.87 -31.16
C PHE A 290 -12.78 -1.35 -31.00
N ALA A 291 -11.57 -0.79 -30.90
CA ALA A 291 -11.40 0.66 -30.90
C ALA A 291 -10.18 1.07 -31.74
N PRO A 292 -10.33 2.00 -32.71
CA PRO A 292 -9.18 2.65 -33.30
C PRO A 292 -8.49 3.45 -32.21
N GLU A 293 -7.29 3.03 -31.82
CA GLU A 293 -6.41 3.87 -31.02
C GLU A 293 -6.15 5.18 -31.78
N PRO A 294 -6.15 6.35 -31.12
CA PRO A 294 -5.68 7.57 -31.75
C PRO A 294 -4.23 7.36 -32.17
N HIS A 295 -3.95 7.58 -33.47
CA HIS A 295 -2.65 7.40 -34.11
C HIS A 295 -1.47 7.85 -33.22
N ASP A 296 -0.69 6.89 -32.76
CA ASP A 296 0.59 7.13 -32.10
C ASP A 296 1.67 7.27 -33.18
N ASP A 297 1.98 8.53 -33.53
CA ASP A 297 3.11 8.86 -34.41
C ASP A 297 4.42 8.55 -33.68
N GLY A 298 4.87 7.29 -33.77
CA GLY A 298 6.28 6.86 -33.86
C GLY A 298 7.32 7.53 -32.95
N ALA A 299 6.94 8.03 -31.78
CA ALA A 299 7.86 8.62 -30.84
C ALA A 299 8.01 7.67 -29.66
N GLU A 300 9.22 7.17 -29.46
CA GLU A 300 9.70 6.66 -28.16
C GLU A 300 9.60 7.80 -27.13
N VAL A 301 8.39 8.13 -26.70
CA VAL A 301 8.15 8.96 -25.53
C VAL A 301 8.47 8.07 -24.36
N GLY A 302 9.50 8.42 -23.58
CA GLY A 302 9.69 7.91 -22.24
C GLY A 302 8.43 8.22 -21.44
N ALA A 303 7.42 7.36 -21.55
CA ALA A 303 6.10 7.58 -21.00
C ALA A 303 6.25 7.60 -19.49
N GLN A 304 5.99 8.77 -18.90
CA GLN A 304 5.96 8.98 -17.47
C GLN A 304 4.91 8.01 -16.90
N ARG A 305 5.36 6.82 -16.45
CA ARG A 305 4.46 5.79 -15.94
C ARG A 305 3.92 6.24 -14.60
N THR A 306 2.61 6.18 -14.47
CA THR A 306 1.96 6.38 -13.19
C THR A 306 2.31 5.29 -12.21
N ARG A 307 2.23 5.69 -10.95
CA ARG A 307 2.57 4.85 -9.83
C ARG A 307 1.36 4.81 -8.90
N VAL A 308 0.57 3.76 -9.02
CA VAL A 308 -0.44 3.41 -8.02
C VAL A 308 0.29 2.75 -6.87
N GLU A 309 0.41 3.41 -5.73
CA GLU A 309 1.22 2.92 -4.62
C GLU A 309 0.49 1.89 -3.77
N THR A 310 -0.80 2.10 -3.52
CA THR A 310 -1.64 1.21 -2.71
C THR A 310 -2.90 0.84 -3.47
N VAL A 311 -3.20 -0.45 -3.55
CA VAL A 311 -4.48 -0.98 -4.05
C VAL A 311 -5.27 -1.54 -2.88
N VAL A 312 -6.50 -1.07 -2.72
CA VAL A 312 -7.43 -1.51 -1.67
C VAL A 312 -8.60 -2.25 -2.29
N VAL A 313 -8.88 -3.44 -1.80
CA VAL A 313 -10.11 -4.19 -2.09
C VAL A 313 -10.79 -4.44 -0.74
N ASN A 314 -11.86 -3.69 -0.49
CA ASN A 314 -12.61 -3.75 0.76
C ASN A 314 -14.08 -3.96 0.43
N ASP A 315 -14.44 -5.20 0.17
CA ASP A 315 -15.79 -5.56 -0.21
C ASP A 315 -16.17 -6.96 0.19
N VAL A 316 -17.48 -7.20 0.16
CA VAL A 316 -18.07 -8.53 0.25
C VAL A 316 -18.53 -8.96 -1.15
N ASP A 317 -18.65 -10.27 -1.37
CA ASP A 317 -19.16 -10.84 -2.63
C ASP A 317 -18.34 -10.44 -3.87
N ILE A 318 -17.01 -10.44 -3.72
CA ILE A 318 -16.08 -10.19 -4.82
C ILE A 318 -16.15 -11.32 -5.83
N ASP A 319 -16.28 -10.95 -7.10
CA ASP A 319 -16.27 -11.90 -8.20
C ASP A 319 -14.92 -12.62 -8.34
N ASP A 320 -14.97 -13.95 -8.42
CA ASP A 320 -13.78 -14.79 -8.49
C ASP A 320 -12.93 -14.51 -9.74
N ARG A 321 -13.57 -14.19 -10.88
CA ARG A 321 -12.87 -13.91 -12.15
C ARG A 321 -12.16 -12.56 -12.08
N ARG A 322 -12.82 -11.54 -11.53
CA ARG A 322 -12.23 -10.21 -11.30
C ARG A 322 -11.07 -10.30 -10.31
N PHE A 323 -11.19 -11.11 -9.27
CA PHE A 323 -10.12 -11.33 -8.30
C PHE A 323 -8.93 -12.08 -8.90
N ALA A 324 -9.19 -13.12 -9.70
CA ALA A 324 -8.17 -13.86 -10.45
C ALA A 324 -7.44 -12.96 -11.46
N ALA A 325 -8.18 -12.13 -12.19
CA ALA A 325 -7.66 -11.12 -13.10
C ALA A 325 -6.72 -10.13 -12.38
N LEU A 326 -7.13 -9.59 -11.22
CA LEU A 326 -6.28 -8.72 -10.40
C LEU A 326 -5.01 -9.46 -9.94
N CYS A 327 -5.14 -10.67 -9.40
CA CYS A 327 -3.99 -11.47 -8.94
C CYS A 327 -3.00 -11.77 -10.08
N SER A 328 -3.50 -12.12 -11.26
CA SER A 328 -2.66 -12.35 -12.44
C SER A 328 -1.91 -11.09 -12.88
N ALA A 329 -2.51 -9.90 -12.73
CA ALA A 329 -1.85 -8.61 -12.99
C ALA A 329 -0.81 -8.25 -11.92
N LEU A 330 -1.09 -8.55 -10.64
CA LEU A 330 -0.21 -8.24 -9.50
C LEU A 330 1.12 -8.99 -9.54
N ARG A 331 1.15 -10.20 -10.14
CA ARG A 331 2.36 -11.01 -10.30
C ARG A 331 3.49 -10.26 -11.05
N GLY A 332 3.14 -9.34 -11.96
CA GLY A 332 4.06 -8.50 -12.72
C GLY A 332 3.96 -7.01 -12.37
N ALA A 333 3.39 -6.66 -11.21
CA ALA A 333 3.18 -5.27 -10.83
C ALA A 333 4.50 -4.52 -10.66
N SER A 334 4.59 -3.29 -11.19
CA SER A 334 5.76 -2.41 -11.02
C SER A 334 5.45 -1.11 -10.28
N GLY A 335 4.17 -0.73 -10.18
CA GLY A 335 3.74 0.48 -9.47
C GLY A 335 3.36 0.26 -8.01
N VAL A 336 2.77 -0.90 -7.71
CA VAL A 336 2.04 -1.20 -6.46
C VAL A 336 2.98 -1.69 -5.37
N ARG A 337 3.05 -0.96 -4.25
CA ARG A 337 3.85 -1.33 -3.08
C ARG A 337 3.03 -2.02 -2.00
N GLU A 338 1.76 -1.64 -1.87
CA GLU A 338 0.87 -2.14 -0.84
C GLU A 338 -0.43 -2.70 -1.44
N LEU A 339 -0.82 -3.89 -0.98
CA LEU A 339 -2.13 -4.48 -1.24
C LEU A 339 -2.89 -4.60 0.08
N VAL A 340 -4.11 -4.05 0.11
CA VAL A 340 -5.01 -4.13 1.27
C VAL A 340 -6.26 -4.92 0.87
N LEU A 341 -6.51 -6.01 1.58
CA LEU A 341 -7.67 -6.89 1.42
C LEU A 341 -8.48 -6.88 2.71
N GLU A 342 -9.69 -6.33 2.66
CA GLU A 342 -10.61 -6.27 3.79
C GLU A 342 -11.91 -6.98 3.45
N SER A 343 -12.28 -7.98 4.25
CA SER A 343 -13.51 -8.78 4.10
C SER A 343 -13.67 -9.56 2.79
N VAL A 344 -12.60 -9.70 2.02
CA VAL A 344 -12.58 -10.31 0.67
C VAL A 344 -13.04 -11.77 0.67
N PHE A 345 -12.79 -12.49 1.77
CA PHE A 345 -13.03 -13.92 1.85
C PHE A 345 -14.25 -14.28 2.74
N VAL A 346 -14.93 -13.30 3.32
CA VAL A 346 -15.86 -13.49 4.46
C VAL A 346 -17.11 -14.26 4.10
N GLN A 347 -17.68 -14.00 2.92
CA GLN A 347 -18.95 -14.58 2.49
C GLN A 347 -18.78 -15.76 1.53
N ASP A 348 -17.55 -16.06 1.12
CA ASP A 348 -17.28 -17.09 0.14
C ASP A 348 -17.59 -18.49 0.68
N ALA A 349 -18.19 -19.32 -0.18
CA ALA A 349 -18.26 -20.74 0.05
C ALA A 349 -16.85 -21.36 0.06
N ARG A 350 -16.74 -22.58 0.61
CA ARG A 350 -15.48 -23.28 0.84
C ARG A 350 -14.56 -23.35 -0.40
N GLU A 351 -15.12 -23.70 -1.55
CA GLU A 351 -14.36 -23.87 -2.80
C GLU A 351 -13.91 -22.55 -3.43
N PRO A 352 -14.80 -21.55 -3.67
CA PRO A 352 -14.40 -20.20 -4.10
C PRO A 352 -13.33 -19.57 -3.20
N ARG A 353 -13.51 -19.69 -1.88
CA ARG A 353 -12.56 -19.17 -0.90
C ARG A 353 -11.16 -19.77 -1.07
N ALA A 354 -11.08 -21.10 -1.18
CA ALA A 354 -9.82 -21.79 -1.39
C ALA A 354 -9.16 -21.36 -2.71
N LEU A 355 -9.95 -21.14 -3.76
CA LEU A 355 -9.44 -20.67 -5.04
C LEU A 355 -8.89 -19.24 -4.97
N LYS A 356 -9.60 -18.30 -4.33
CA LYS A 356 -9.07 -16.94 -4.11
C LYS A 356 -7.73 -16.97 -3.35
N TRP A 357 -7.60 -17.83 -2.33
CA TRP A 357 -6.33 -18.01 -1.62
C TRP A 357 -5.22 -18.55 -2.52
N LYS A 358 -5.52 -19.49 -3.43
CA LYS A 358 -4.55 -19.97 -4.43
C LYS A 358 -4.11 -18.85 -5.38
N TRP A 359 -5.04 -18.04 -5.89
CA TRP A 359 -4.72 -16.90 -6.75
C TRP A 359 -3.85 -15.86 -6.05
N LEU A 360 -4.18 -15.53 -4.80
CA LEU A 360 -3.39 -14.61 -4.00
C LEU A 360 -1.98 -15.17 -3.75
N ALA A 361 -1.86 -16.46 -3.43
CA ALA A 361 -0.57 -17.11 -3.23
C ALA A 361 0.25 -17.16 -4.51
N TYR A 362 -0.38 -17.39 -5.66
CA TYR A 362 0.29 -17.36 -6.96
C TYR A 362 0.76 -15.95 -7.32
N ALA A 363 0.01 -14.91 -6.96
CA ALA A 363 0.42 -13.55 -7.23
C ALA A 363 1.60 -13.10 -6.37
N LEU A 364 1.61 -13.49 -5.09
CA LEU A 364 2.46 -12.87 -4.08
C LEU A 364 3.51 -13.78 -3.43
N PHE A 365 3.40 -15.11 -3.54
CA PHE A 365 4.24 -16.07 -2.79
C PHE A 365 4.98 -17.10 -3.64
N THR A 366 4.86 -17.06 -4.96
CA THR A 366 5.63 -17.92 -5.85
C THR A 366 6.76 -17.15 -6.53
N PRO A 367 7.94 -17.77 -6.73
CA PRO A 367 9.02 -17.19 -7.51
C PRO A 367 8.56 -16.85 -8.93
N ASN A 368 9.04 -15.74 -9.46
CA ASN A 368 8.81 -15.32 -10.83
C ASN A 368 10.06 -14.61 -11.37
N SER A 369 10.31 -14.72 -12.67
CA SER A 369 11.38 -13.99 -13.36
C SER A 369 11.18 -12.48 -13.27
N GLU A 370 9.92 -12.05 -13.25
CA GLU A 370 9.53 -10.67 -13.02
C GLU A 370 9.18 -10.43 -11.54
N ARG A 371 9.92 -9.52 -10.89
CA ARG A 371 9.71 -9.19 -9.48
C ARG A 371 8.47 -8.31 -9.32
N SER A 372 7.46 -8.80 -8.61
CA SER A 372 6.37 -7.95 -8.13
C SER A 372 6.90 -6.87 -7.19
N SER A 373 6.44 -5.64 -7.39
CA SER A 373 6.75 -4.48 -6.56
C SER A 373 6.01 -4.47 -5.22
N VAL A 374 5.03 -5.36 -5.04
CA VAL A 374 4.25 -5.47 -3.80
C VAL A 374 5.17 -5.96 -2.68
N LYS A 375 5.26 -5.17 -1.60
CA LYS A 375 6.07 -5.48 -0.41
C LYS A 375 5.26 -5.56 0.86
N ARG A 376 4.14 -4.84 0.91
CA ARG A 376 3.23 -4.82 2.05
C ARG A 376 1.89 -5.45 1.69
N LEU A 377 1.48 -6.40 2.52
CA LEU A 377 0.18 -7.06 2.42
C LEU A 377 -0.60 -6.83 3.72
N VAL A 378 -1.81 -6.28 3.60
CA VAL A 378 -2.74 -6.12 4.72
C VAL A 378 -3.95 -6.98 4.47
N ILE A 379 -4.24 -7.91 5.37
CA ILE A 379 -5.41 -8.79 5.31
C ILE A 379 -6.19 -8.64 6.60
N THR A 380 -7.45 -8.20 6.48
CA THR A 380 -8.38 -8.10 7.61
C THR A 380 -9.54 -9.06 7.38
N GLU A 381 -9.45 -10.23 8.00
CA GLU A 381 -10.37 -11.35 7.80
C GLU A 381 -10.85 -11.92 9.13
N PRO A 382 -12.17 -12.02 9.38
CA PRO A 382 -12.70 -12.47 10.66
C PRO A 382 -12.26 -13.89 11.02
N GLN A 383 -12.00 -14.77 10.04
CA GLN A 383 -11.56 -16.14 10.31
C GLN A 383 -10.51 -16.63 9.31
N LEU A 384 -9.41 -17.21 9.80
CA LEU A 384 -8.43 -17.95 9.00
C LEU A 384 -8.59 -19.47 9.25
N LEU A 385 -8.82 -20.23 8.19
CA LEU A 385 -9.09 -21.67 8.22
C LEU A 385 -7.85 -22.49 7.85
N ALA A 386 -7.80 -23.74 8.31
CA ALA A 386 -6.73 -24.68 7.91
C ALA A 386 -6.72 -24.95 6.39
N GLU A 387 -7.88 -24.85 5.75
CA GLU A 387 -8.05 -25.05 4.31
C GLU A 387 -7.49 -23.88 3.51
N ASP A 388 -7.57 -22.65 4.04
CA ASP A 388 -6.95 -21.48 3.44
C ASP A 388 -5.43 -21.67 3.39
N VAL A 389 -4.83 -22.14 4.49
CA VAL A 389 -3.39 -22.42 4.57
C VAL A 389 -3.01 -23.60 3.67
N ALA A 390 -3.86 -24.63 3.58
CA ALA A 390 -3.65 -25.74 2.65
C ALA A 390 -3.70 -25.29 1.18
N ALA A 391 -4.59 -24.36 0.84
CA ALA A 391 -4.68 -23.75 -0.48
C ALA A 391 -3.38 -22.97 -0.81
N ILE A 392 -2.89 -22.14 0.11
CA ILE A 392 -1.60 -21.44 -0.05
C ILE A 392 -0.46 -22.45 -0.23
N ALA A 393 -0.39 -23.47 0.64
CA ALA A 393 0.64 -24.51 0.59
C ALA A 393 0.65 -25.28 -0.74
N SER A 394 -0.52 -25.49 -1.34
CA SER A 394 -0.67 -26.19 -2.62
C SER A 394 -0.04 -25.43 -3.80
N ILE A 395 0.09 -24.11 -3.70
CA ILE A 395 0.72 -23.25 -4.70
C ILE A 395 2.21 -23.07 -4.37
N VAL A 396 2.53 -22.65 -3.15
CA VAL A 396 3.91 -22.30 -2.74
C VAL A 396 4.87 -23.49 -2.90
N ASN A 397 4.39 -24.71 -2.67
CA ASN A 397 5.20 -25.92 -2.79
C ASN A 397 5.10 -26.61 -4.17
N ALA A 398 4.33 -26.05 -5.12
CA ALA A 398 4.18 -26.67 -6.44
C ALA A 398 5.33 -26.32 -7.38
N GLY A 399 5.82 -27.31 -8.13
CA GLY A 399 6.73 -27.06 -9.27
C GLY A 399 6.04 -26.36 -10.43
N THR A 400 4.74 -26.64 -10.63
CA THR A 400 3.88 -26.04 -11.67
C THR A 400 2.68 -25.32 -11.02
N PRO A 401 2.90 -24.14 -10.41
CA PRO A 401 1.86 -23.48 -9.60
C PRO A 401 0.65 -23.04 -10.43
N ALA A 402 0.82 -22.66 -11.71
CA ALA A 402 -0.29 -22.32 -12.61
C ALA A 402 -1.30 -23.46 -12.82
N GLN A 403 -0.85 -24.72 -12.85
CA GLN A 403 -1.72 -25.89 -13.00
C GLN A 403 -2.60 -26.14 -11.77
N LYS A 404 -2.21 -25.62 -10.59
CA LYS A 404 -2.98 -25.76 -9.35
C LYS A 404 -4.09 -24.72 -9.21
N LEU A 405 -4.08 -23.69 -10.07
CA LEU A 405 -5.13 -22.68 -10.21
C LEU A 405 -6.33 -23.19 -11.05
N LEU A 406 -6.23 -24.38 -11.64
CA LEU A 406 -7.34 -25.03 -12.32
C LEU A 406 -8.50 -25.29 -11.36
N ASP A 407 -9.71 -25.13 -11.90
CA ASP A 407 -10.88 -24.75 -11.13
C ASP A 407 -12.10 -25.66 -11.41
N PRO A 408 -12.91 -26.01 -10.40
CA PRO A 408 -14.31 -26.44 -10.52
C PRO A 408 -15.35 -25.31 -10.75
N LEU A 409 -15.07 -24.02 -10.60
CA LEU A 409 -16.04 -22.93 -10.83
C LEU A 409 -16.27 -22.61 -12.30
N TRP A 410 -15.35 -23.01 -13.19
CA TRP A 410 -15.64 -23.14 -14.63
C TRP A 410 -16.49 -24.40 -14.92
N ALA A 411 -16.60 -25.28 -13.91
CA ALA A 411 -17.29 -26.53 -13.98
C ALA A 411 -18.75 -26.49 -13.54
N GLU A 412 -19.42 -25.36 -13.27
CA GLU A 412 -20.90 -25.46 -13.28
C GLU A 412 -21.42 -25.66 -14.71
N HIS A 413 -20.81 -24.98 -15.70
CA HIS A 413 -21.09 -25.24 -17.12
C HIS A 413 -20.41 -26.52 -17.60
N GLU A 414 -19.13 -26.75 -17.29
CA GLU A 414 -18.46 -28.00 -17.69
C GLU A 414 -18.93 -29.24 -16.91
N ALA A 415 -19.30 -29.15 -15.62
CA ALA A 415 -19.89 -30.27 -14.88
C ALA A 415 -21.35 -30.49 -15.27
N SER A 416 -22.11 -29.46 -15.66
CA SER A 416 -23.42 -29.70 -16.30
C SER A 416 -23.25 -30.45 -17.63
N GLN A 417 -22.22 -30.13 -18.41
CA GLN A 417 -21.87 -30.89 -19.62
C GLN A 417 -21.32 -32.30 -19.31
N ARG A 418 -20.48 -32.46 -18.28
CA ARG A 418 -19.95 -33.76 -17.83
C ARG A 418 -21.05 -34.64 -17.23
N ILE A 419 -22.03 -34.10 -16.51
CA ILE A 419 -23.20 -34.83 -15.99
C ILE A 419 -24.09 -35.26 -17.15
N MET A 420 -24.35 -34.39 -18.13
CA MET A 420 -25.04 -34.78 -19.37
C MET A 420 -24.28 -35.85 -20.16
N GLN A 421 -22.95 -35.82 -20.16
CA GLN A 421 -22.10 -36.84 -20.80
C GLN A 421 -22.04 -38.16 -19.99
N TYR A 422 -22.05 -38.10 -18.65
CA TYR A 422 -22.04 -39.27 -17.77
C TYR A 422 -23.35 -40.06 -17.86
N GLU A 423 -24.48 -39.34 -18.00
CA GLU A 423 -25.79 -39.93 -18.30
C GLU A 423 -25.86 -40.52 -19.73
N LYS A 424 -25.12 -39.95 -20.68
CA LYS A 424 -25.02 -40.45 -22.07
C LYS A 424 -24.09 -41.66 -22.22
N ASN A 425 -22.99 -41.71 -21.47
CA ASN A 425 -21.94 -42.72 -21.60
C ASN A 425 -22.06 -43.88 -20.59
N GLY A 426 -23.20 -44.01 -19.92
CA GLY A 426 -23.58 -45.23 -19.22
C GLY A 426 -22.82 -45.52 -17.93
N GLY A 427 -22.46 -44.47 -17.17
CA GLY A 427 -22.05 -44.59 -15.76
C GLY A 427 -20.83 -45.47 -15.49
N LYS A 428 -19.67 -45.11 -16.04
CA LYS A 428 -18.38 -45.67 -15.62
C LYS A 428 -17.62 -44.68 -14.74
N ASP A 429 -17.26 -45.16 -13.56
CA ASP A 429 -16.57 -44.46 -12.47
C ASP A 429 -15.22 -43.85 -12.93
N PRO A 430 -14.90 -42.59 -12.60
CA PRO A 430 -13.68 -41.92 -13.08
C PRO A 430 -12.46 -42.16 -12.16
N THR A 431 -12.29 -43.37 -11.61
CA THR A 431 -11.15 -43.69 -10.73
C THR A 431 -9.97 -44.35 -11.42
N ASP A 432 -10.02 -44.57 -12.74
CA ASP A 432 -8.92 -45.17 -13.50
C ASP A 432 -8.38 -44.20 -14.56
N LEU A 433 -7.67 -43.15 -14.13
CA LEU A 433 -6.73 -42.42 -14.99
C LEU A 433 -5.33 -42.53 -14.39
N PRO A 434 -4.29 -42.84 -15.19
CA PRO A 434 -2.96 -43.12 -14.65
C PRO A 434 -2.33 -41.86 -14.06
N GLU A 435 -1.73 -42.00 -12.88
CA GLU A 435 -0.68 -41.12 -12.38
C GLU A 435 0.51 -41.19 -13.35
N TRP A 436 0.49 -40.44 -14.45
CA TRP A 436 1.65 -40.34 -15.32
C TRP A 436 2.50 -39.14 -14.90
N GLU A 437 3.61 -39.52 -14.26
CA GLU A 437 4.89 -38.83 -14.23
C GLU A 437 4.88 -37.41 -13.66
N ALA A 438 4.89 -37.37 -12.32
CA ALA A 438 5.65 -36.39 -11.56
C ALA A 438 7.14 -36.46 -11.95
N ASN A 439 7.47 -35.98 -13.15
CA ASN A 439 8.82 -35.56 -13.46
C ASN A 439 9.06 -34.29 -12.64
N ASN A 440 9.76 -34.48 -11.53
CA ASN A 440 10.37 -33.44 -10.70
C ASN A 440 11.47 -32.71 -11.49
N ALA A 441 11.11 -32.06 -12.61
CA ALA A 441 11.90 -31.00 -13.20
C ALA A 441 11.31 -29.70 -12.65
N GLY A 442 12.02 -29.05 -11.72
CA GLY A 442 11.51 -27.95 -10.89
C GLY A 442 11.32 -26.63 -11.64
N GLY A 443 10.36 -26.58 -12.56
CA GLY A 443 10.07 -25.41 -13.38
C GLY A 443 8.60 -25.26 -13.77
N GLU A 444 8.14 -24.03 -13.94
CA GLU A 444 6.80 -23.73 -14.47
C GLU A 444 6.78 -24.05 -15.98
N ASP A 445 5.77 -24.78 -16.43
CA ASP A 445 5.58 -25.05 -17.86
C ASP A 445 5.16 -23.76 -18.56
N MET A 446 5.97 -23.29 -19.50
CA MET A 446 5.76 -22.05 -20.24
C MET A 446 5.52 -22.34 -21.72
N VAL A 447 4.80 -21.44 -22.38
CA VAL A 447 4.67 -21.38 -23.84
C VAL A 447 5.04 -19.99 -24.34
N ARG A 448 5.89 -19.93 -25.36
CA ARG A 448 6.14 -18.69 -26.10
C ARG A 448 5.14 -18.56 -27.24
N LEU A 449 4.35 -17.50 -27.22
CA LEU A 449 3.43 -17.15 -28.30
C LEU A 449 4.01 -16.00 -29.12
N LYS A 450 3.78 -16.04 -30.43
CA LYS A 450 4.32 -15.04 -31.37
C LYS A 450 3.36 -13.87 -31.57
N GLU A 451 3.90 -12.72 -31.93
CA GLU A 451 3.13 -11.58 -32.43
C GLU A 451 2.08 -12.03 -33.47
N GLY A 452 0.87 -11.48 -33.37
CA GLY A 452 -0.28 -11.83 -34.21
C GLY A 452 -1.05 -13.07 -33.74
N THR A 453 -0.62 -13.74 -32.67
CA THR A 453 -1.36 -14.89 -32.11
C THR A 453 -2.67 -14.43 -31.50
N LEU A 454 -3.76 -15.13 -31.83
CA LEU A 454 -5.09 -14.87 -31.29
C LEU A 454 -5.30 -15.65 -29.99
N VAL A 455 -5.62 -14.92 -28.92
CA VAL A 455 -5.87 -15.44 -27.58
C VAL A 455 -7.35 -15.30 -27.27
N TYR A 456 -7.98 -16.42 -26.91
CA TYR A 456 -9.40 -16.49 -26.65
C TYR A 456 -9.69 -16.24 -25.18
N LEU A 457 -10.68 -15.38 -24.92
CA LEU A 457 -11.05 -14.95 -23.58
C LEU A 457 -12.20 -15.78 -23.00
N GLU A 458 -12.99 -16.49 -23.80
CA GLU A 458 -14.11 -17.30 -23.28
C GLU A 458 -14.26 -18.63 -24.03
N PRO A 459 -14.62 -19.72 -23.32
CA PRO A 459 -14.98 -20.98 -23.96
C PRO A 459 -16.46 -20.92 -24.39
N LEU A 460 -16.76 -20.24 -25.51
CA LEU A 460 -18.14 -20.16 -26.02
C LEU A 460 -18.49 -21.42 -26.85
N CYS A 461 -19.73 -21.57 -27.30
CA CYS A 461 -20.18 -22.82 -27.96
C CYS A 461 -19.94 -22.84 -29.49
N SER A 462 -19.48 -21.74 -30.10
CA SER A 462 -19.27 -21.65 -31.57
C SER A 462 -18.04 -20.80 -31.96
N GLN A 463 -17.33 -21.21 -33.02
CA GLN A 463 -16.08 -20.57 -33.48
C GLN A 463 -16.26 -19.08 -33.86
N ASP A 464 -17.43 -18.69 -34.36
CA ASP A 464 -17.74 -17.30 -34.73
C ASP A 464 -17.93 -16.39 -33.49
N GLU A 465 -18.42 -16.94 -32.38
CA GLU A 465 -18.55 -16.23 -31.10
C GLU A 465 -17.21 -16.11 -30.38
N TRP A 466 -16.30 -17.08 -30.56
CA TRP A 466 -14.94 -17.04 -30.00
C TRP A 466 -14.11 -15.90 -30.58
N LEU A 467 -14.26 -15.62 -31.87
CA LEU A 467 -13.57 -14.50 -32.52
C LEU A 467 -14.01 -13.15 -31.94
N GLN A 468 -15.26 -13.02 -31.49
CA GLN A 468 -15.78 -11.80 -30.87
C GLN A 468 -15.22 -11.57 -29.46
N ALA A 469 -14.85 -12.64 -28.75
CA ALA A 469 -14.23 -12.62 -27.41
C ALA A 469 -12.74 -13.00 -27.48
N SER A 470 -11.99 -12.38 -28.39
CA SER A 470 -10.56 -12.65 -28.57
C SER A 470 -9.73 -11.38 -28.66
N VAL A 471 -8.46 -11.51 -28.29
CA VAL A 471 -7.45 -10.46 -28.36
C VAL A 471 -6.25 -10.95 -29.15
N VAL A 472 -5.59 -10.04 -29.86
CA VAL A 472 -4.43 -10.36 -30.70
C VAL A 472 -3.17 -9.87 -30.00
N LEU A 473 -2.18 -10.75 -29.91
CA LEU A 473 -0.89 -10.46 -29.30
C LEU A 473 -0.09 -9.46 -30.15
N GLU A 474 0.38 -8.36 -29.58
CA GLU A 474 1.17 -7.32 -30.28
C GLU A 474 2.64 -7.67 -30.41
N HIS A 475 3.17 -8.47 -29.49
CA HIS A 475 4.59 -8.79 -29.39
C HIS A 475 4.77 -10.22 -28.89
N ASP A 476 5.86 -10.89 -29.26
CA ASP A 476 6.20 -12.21 -28.70
C ASP A 476 6.20 -12.18 -27.16
N ALA A 477 5.53 -13.15 -26.54
CA ALA A 477 5.39 -13.19 -25.09
C ALA A 477 5.31 -14.62 -24.54
N ASP A 478 5.77 -14.80 -23.30
CA ASP A 478 5.78 -16.07 -22.60
C ASP A 478 4.64 -16.15 -21.59
N PHE A 479 3.87 -17.24 -21.62
CA PHE A 479 2.73 -17.48 -20.73
C PHE A 479 2.87 -18.82 -20.02
N ALA A 480 2.41 -18.89 -18.76
CA ALA A 480 2.38 -20.14 -18.01
C ALA A 480 1.22 -21.02 -18.51
N ILE A 481 1.48 -22.31 -18.68
CA ILE A 481 0.48 -23.30 -19.11
C ILE A 481 -0.29 -23.76 -17.87
N MET A 482 -1.61 -23.56 -17.90
CA MET A 482 -2.51 -24.00 -16.83
C MET A 482 -2.96 -25.44 -17.04
N ASN A 483 -3.27 -25.84 -18.27
CA ASN A 483 -3.65 -27.21 -18.61
C ASN A 483 -3.42 -27.49 -20.09
N ALA A 484 -3.13 -28.76 -20.40
CA ALA A 484 -3.10 -29.32 -21.75
C ALA A 484 -4.13 -30.44 -21.90
N SER A 485 -5.31 -30.31 -21.29
CA SER A 485 -6.30 -31.39 -21.26
C SER A 485 -7.06 -31.49 -22.58
N SER A 486 -6.92 -32.64 -23.22
CA SER A 486 -7.71 -33.11 -24.35
C SER A 486 -9.19 -33.27 -23.98
N SER A 487 -10.07 -32.41 -24.47
CA SER A 487 -11.51 -32.72 -24.55
C SER A 487 -11.79 -33.47 -25.85
N VAL A 488 -12.40 -34.65 -25.76
CA VAL A 488 -12.81 -35.46 -26.92
C VAL A 488 -14.19 -34.99 -27.37
N ASP A 489 -14.33 -34.58 -28.63
CA ASP A 489 -15.64 -34.31 -29.21
C ASP A 489 -16.37 -35.62 -29.53
N ASP A 490 -17.41 -35.94 -28.74
CA ASP A 490 -18.24 -37.16 -28.85
C ASP A 490 -18.92 -37.33 -30.23
N LYS A 491 -18.96 -36.29 -31.07
CA LYS A 491 -19.64 -36.36 -32.38
C LYS A 491 -18.72 -36.61 -33.56
N THR A 492 -17.46 -36.21 -33.47
CA THR A 492 -16.50 -36.26 -34.59
C THR A 492 -15.29 -37.13 -34.31
N GLY A 493 -15.02 -37.46 -33.04
CA GLY A 493 -13.79 -38.15 -32.62
C GLY A 493 -12.53 -37.31 -32.84
N ALA A 494 -12.68 -36.02 -33.17
CA ALA A 494 -11.58 -35.08 -33.28
C ALA A 494 -11.27 -34.50 -31.89
N VAL A 495 -9.99 -34.50 -31.54
CA VAL A 495 -9.48 -33.85 -30.33
C VAL A 495 -9.13 -32.42 -30.73
N GLU A 496 -10.03 -31.46 -30.50
CA GLU A 496 -9.67 -30.04 -30.60
C GLU A 496 -8.93 -29.65 -29.32
N GLU A 497 -7.60 -29.81 -29.35
CA GLU A 497 -6.70 -29.74 -28.20
C GLU A 497 -6.34 -28.29 -27.83
N TRP A 498 -7.29 -27.51 -27.30
CA TRP A 498 -7.02 -26.15 -26.82
C TRP A 498 -6.01 -26.13 -25.67
N VAL A 499 -5.07 -25.18 -25.68
CA VAL A 499 -4.07 -25.00 -24.62
C VAL A 499 -4.51 -23.87 -23.70
N GLU A 500 -4.62 -24.16 -22.41
CA GLU A 500 -5.01 -23.17 -21.41
C GLU A 500 -3.77 -22.43 -20.91
N VAL A 501 -3.78 -21.11 -21.04
CA VAL A 501 -2.65 -20.25 -20.70
C VAL A 501 -3.08 -19.19 -19.70
N LEU A 502 -2.15 -18.83 -18.81
CA LEU A 502 -2.36 -17.76 -17.85
C LEU A 502 -1.91 -16.43 -18.44
N VAL A 503 -2.85 -15.50 -18.60
CA VAL A 503 -2.61 -14.19 -19.20
C VAL A 503 -2.74 -13.09 -18.14
N PRO A 504 -1.71 -12.26 -17.91
CA PRO A 504 -1.77 -11.16 -16.94
C PRO A 504 -2.93 -10.21 -17.19
N GLY A 505 -3.69 -9.87 -16.15
CA GLY A 505 -4.87 -9.00 -16.22
C GLY A 505 -6.14 -9.72 -16.67
N TYR A 506 -6.02 -10.85 -17.37
CA TYR A 506 -7.15 -11.64 -17.83
C TYR A 506 -7.40 -12.86 -16.94
N GLY A 507 -6.36 -13.50 -16.40
CA GLY A 507 -6.46 -14.80 -15.74
C GLY A 507 -6.38 -15.95 -16.76
N LYS A 508 -7.33 -16.90 -16.71
CA LYS A 508 -7.36 -18.07 -17.59
C LYS A 508 -7.83 -17.71 -19.01
N CYS A 509 -7.06 -18.08 -20.03
CA CYS A 509 -7.35 -17.90 -21.46
C CYS A 509 -7.00 -19.16 -22.27
N TRP A 510 -7.41 -19.21 -23.54
CA TRP A 510 -7.17 -20.35 -24.44
C TRP A 510 -6.43 -19.92 -25.70
N VAL A 511 -5.58 -20.81 -26.21
CA VAL A 511 -4.90 -20.65 -27.50
C VAL A 511 -4.96 -21.94 -28.29
N HIS A 512 -4.94 -21.80 -29.62
CA HIS A 512 -5.01 -22.96 -30.50
C HIS A 512 -3.74 -23.82 -30.36
N PRO A 513 -3.83 -25.16 -30.40
CA PRO A 513 -2.67 -26.06 -30.34
C PRO A 513 -1.57 -25.70 -31.36
N ASP A 514 -1.98 -25.33 -32.57
CA ASP A 514 -1.06 -24.96 -33.67
C ASP A 514 -0.20 -23.72 -33.42
N VAL A 515 -0.51 -22.90 -32.41
CA VAL A 515 0.32 -21.74 -32.05
C VAL A 515 1.15 -21.99 -30.79
N ALA A 516 0.85 -23.04 -30.04
CA ALA A 516 1.45 -23.37 -28.75
C ALA A 516 2.56 -24.44 -28.84
N HIS A 517 3.40 -24.36 -29.89
CA HIS A 517 4.48 -25.31 -30.16
C HIS A 517 5.76 -25.03 -29.35
N ASP A 518 6.04 -23.76 -29.07
CA ASP A 518 7.28 -23.32 -28.42
C ASP A 518 7.16 -23.45 -26.88
N ARG A 519 6.96 -24.68 -26.39
CA ARG A 519 6.84 -25.00 -24.95
C ARG A 519 8.21 -25.26 -24.32
N TYR A 520 8.41 -24.77 -23.10
CA TYR A 520 9.63 -25.00 -22.34
C TYR A 520 9.36 -25.00 -20.84
N ALA A 521 10.17 -25.73 -20.06
CA ALA A 521 10.14 -25.63 -18.61
C ALA A 521 11.03 -24.45 -18.17
N SER A 522 10.49 -23.52 -17.39
CA SER A 522 11.26 -22.39 -16.87
C SER A 522 12.12 -22.83 -15.69
N ASP A 523 13.44 -22.62 -15.76
CA ASP A 523 14.36 -22.94 -14.66
C ASP A 523 14.08 -21.99 -13.48
N ALA A 524 13.24 -22.41 -12.53
CA ALA A 524 12.98 -21.69 -11.28
C ALA A 524 14.13 -21.88 -10.26
N HIS A 525 15.37 -21.93 -10.73
CA HIS A 525 16.55 -22.11 -9.88
C HIS A 525 17.07 -20.77 -9.38
N SER A 526 16.91 -20.55 -8.06
CA SER A 526 17.67 -19.60 -7.24
C SER A 526 17.71 -18.16 -7.76
N HIS A 527 16.56 -17.50 -7.73
CA HIS A 527 16.57 -16.05 -7.57
C HIS A 527 16.26 -15.74 -6.12
N ASP A 528 17.10 -14.90 -5.50
CA ASP A 528 16.82 -14.21 -4.24
C ASP A 528 15.50 -13.46 -4.41
N TRP A 529 14.40 -14.18 -4.22
CA TRP A 529 13.06 -13.66 -4.32
C TRP A 529 12.76 -13.09 -2.94
N ASN A 530 12.91 -11.77 -2.82
CA ASN A 530 12.49 -11.06 -1.62
C ASN A 530 11.00 -10.80 -1.81
N GLY A 531 10.15 -11.69 -1.31
CA GLY A 531 8.71 -11.63 -1.44
C GLY A 531 8.04 -10.46 -0.73
N ILE A 532 6.90 -10.74 -0.11
CA ILE A 532 6.28 -9.85 0.86
C ILE A 532 7.21 -9.72 2.06
N SER A 533 7.58 -8.49 2.41
CA SER A 533 8.45 -8.20 3.57
C SER A 533 7.66 -7.62 4.74
N GLU A 534 6.47 -7.09 4.50
CA GLU A 534 5.61 -6.48 5.51
C GLU A 534 4.22 -7.13 5.46
N LEU A 535 3.79 -7.75 6.56
CA LEU A 535 2.48 -8.39 6.66
C LEU A 535 1.69 -7.83 7.84
N SER A 536 0.48 -7.35 7.57
CA SER A 536 -0.50 -7.05 8.61
C SER A 536 -1.68 -8.01 8.48
N LEU A 537 -1.84 -8.90 9.45
CA LEU A 537 -2.90 -9.90 9.47
C LEU A 537 -3.79 -9.66 10.69
N ALA A 538 -5.03 -9.25 10.45
CA ALA A 538 -6.07 -9.20 11.47
C ALA A 538 -7.01 -10.38 11.28
N THR A 539 -6.94 -11.36 12.19
CA THR A 539 -7.76 -12.57 12.08
C THR A 539 -8.11 -13.22 13.42
N GLN A 540 -9.33 -13.75 13.52
CA GLN A 540 -9.69 -14.67 14.60
C GLN A 540 -9.45 -16.10 14.12
N VAL A 541 -9.01 -16.98 15.01
CA VAL A 541 -8.90 -18.41 14.68
C VAL A 541 -9.75 -19.21 15.65
N THR A 542 -10.41 -20.25 15.16
CA THR A 542 -11.32 -21.08 15.96
C THR A 542 -10.56 -21.80 17.08
N LYS A 543 -11.23 -21.99 18.24
CA LYS A 543 -10.61 -22.40 19.52
C LYS A 543 -9.80 -23.71 19.49
N SER A 544 -9.98 -24.59 18.49
CA SER A 544 -9.39 -25.93 18.47
C SER A 544 -8.07 -26.06 17.68
N SER A 545 -7.64 -25.05 16.91
CA SER A 545 -6.47 -25.22 16.01
C SER A 545 -5.61 -23.97 15.74
N THR A 546 -5.79 -22.88 16.50
CA THR A 546 -5.14 -21.57 16.25
C THR A 546 -3.63 -21.61 16.02
N ASP A 547 -2.88 -22.17 16.97
CA ASP A 547 -1.42 -22.16 16.90
C ASP A 547 -0.91 -22.95 15.70
N LYS A 548 -1.61 -24.02 15.30
CA LYS A 548 -1.20 -24.87 14.17
C LYS A 548 -1.41 -24.17 12.83
N VAL A 549 -2.55 -23.49 12.65
CA VAL A 549 -2.87 -22.79 11.39
C VAL A 549 -1.88 -21.63 11.17
N LEU A 550 -1.64 -20.80 12.19
CA LEU A 550 -0.65 -19.71 12.09
C LEU A 550 0.77 -20.26 11.90
N MET A 551 1.16 -21.30 12.64
CA MET A 551 2.46 -21.95 12.47
C MET A 551 2.67 -22.43 11.04
N GLN A 552 1.69 -23.13 10.46
CA GLN A 552 1.77 -23.63 9.09
C GLN A 552 1.84 -22.48 8.08
N LEU A 553 1.09 -21.40 8.29
CA LEU A 553 1.15 -20.22 7.42
C LEU A 553 2.55 -19.59 7.43
N PHE A 554 3.09 -19.27 8.61
CA PHE A 554 4.40 -18.61 8.70
C PHE A 554 5.56 -19.53 8.31
N GLN A 555 5.42 -20.86 8.42
CA GLN A 555 6.39 -21.79 7.83
C GLN A 555 6.48 -21.65 6.30
N LEU A 556 5.40 -21.22 5.63
CA LEU A 556 5.37 -21.04 4.18
C LEU A 556 5.85 -19.65 3.77
N ILE A 557 5.43 -18.59 4.47
CA ILE A 557 5.62 -17.20 4.03
C ILE A 557 6.51 -16.34 4.95
N GLY A 558 6.92 -16.87 6.10
CA GLY A 558 7.55 -16.08 7.17
C GLY A 558 9.01 -15.69 6.92
N HIS A 559 9.71 -16.43 6.06
CA HIS A 559 11.17 -16.29 5.89
C HIS A 559 11.61 -14.87 5.53
N ASP A 560 10.87 -14.21 4.62
CA ASP A 560 11.23 -12.89 4.09
C ASP A 560 10.60 -11.73 4.87
N LEU A 561 9.79 -12.03 5.89
CA LEU A 561 9.11 -11.01 6.68
C LEU A 561 10.09 -10.24 7.57
N VAL A 562 10.03 -8.92 7.46
CA VAL A 562 10.79 -7.94 8.24
C VAL A 562 9.86 -7.18 9.21
N ASP A 563 8.62 -6.93 8.81
CA ASP A 563 7.57 -6.32 9.63
C ASP A 563 6.33 -7.22 9.70
N LEU A 564 5.86 -7.50 10.91
CA LEU A 564 4.66 -8.29 11.17
C LEU A 564 3.76 -7.57 12.17
N VAL A 565 2.53 -7.26 11.73
CA VAL A 565 1.42 -6.86 12.60
C VAL A 565 0.42 -7.99 12.64
N LEU A 566 0.24 -8.59 13.81
CA LEU A 566 -0.69 -9.70 14.01
C LEU A 566 -1.74 -9.30 15.03
N GLN A 567 -2.99 -9.17 14.57
CA GLN A 567 -4.14 -8.97 15.43
C GLN A 567 -4.92 -10.28 15.52
N THR A 568 -4.86 -10.94 16.67
CA THR A 568 -5.52 -12.23 16.86
C THR A 568 -5.94 -12.43 18.30
N ASN A 569 -7.00 -13.20 18.50
CA ASN A 569 -7.60 -13.43 19.82
C ASN A 569 -6.99 -14.60 20.61
N LEU A 570 -6.17 -15.46 19.98
CA LEU A 570 -5.80 -16.77 20.54
C LEU A 570 -4.37 -17.25 20.16
N LEU A 571 -3.37 -16.36 20.14
CA LEU A 571 -1.97 -16.80 20.01
C LEU A 571 -1.40 -17.25 21.36
N ARG A 572 -0.94 -18.50 21.45
CA ARG A 572 -0.24 -19.04 22.64
C ARG A 572 1.28 -19.00 22.47
N GLU A 573 1.99 -19.29 23.57
CA GLU A 573 3.46 -19.30 23.63
C GLU A 573 4.11 -20.20 22.56
N GLN A 574 3.59 -21.44 22.38
CA GLN A 574 4.10 -22.36 21.36
C GLN A 574 3.93 -21.83 19.94
N GLY A 575 2.79 -21.16 19.67
CA GLY A 575 2.53 -20.50 18.40
C GLY A 575 3.51 -19.36 18.17
N LEU A 576 3.68 -18.47 19.16
CA LEU A 576 4.62 -17.35 19.10
C LEU A 576 6.06 -17.81 18.86
N GLY A 577 6.54 -18.80 19.63
CA GLY A 577 7.88 -19.35 19.45
C GLY A 577 8.10 -19.95 18.06
N SER A 578 7.08 -20.56 17.47
CA SER A 578 7.16 -21.05 16.09
C SER A 578 7.14 -19.93 15.05
N ILE A 579 6.36 -18.86 15.25
CA ILE A 579 6.40 -17.68 14.38
C ILE A 579 7.80 -17.06 14.40
N LEU A 580 8.39 -16.84 15.58
CA LEU A 580 9.74 -16.28 15.70
C LEU A 580 10.81 -17.14 15.01
N ARG A 581 10.67 -18.47 15.04
CA ARG A 581 11.58 -19.39 14.32
C ARG A 581 11.37 -19.39 12.81
N SER A 582 10.14 -19.20 12.36
CA SER A 582 9.79 -19.15 10.93
C SER A 582 10.08 -17.79 10.28
N CYS A 583 10.22 -16.73 11.08
CA CYS A 583 10.49 -15.37 10.61
C CYS A 583 11.87 -14.86 11.11
N PRO A 584 13.00 -15.37 10.59
CA PRO A 584 14.33 -15.05 11.09
C PRO A 584 14.78 -13.61 10.80
N ASN A 585 14.20 -12.96 9.78
CA ASN A 585 14.53 -11.59 9.37
C ASN A 585 13.67 -10.52 10.05
N LEU A 586 12.82 -10.92 11.00
CA LEU A 586 11.83 -10.05 11.60
C LEU A 586 12.46 -9.00 12.53
N ARG A 587 12.26 -7.72 12.19
CA ARG A 587 12.75 -6.56 12.93
C ARG A 587 11.65 -5.83 13.67
N LYS A 588 10.43 -5.83 13.14
CA LYS A 588 9.27 -5.17 13.74
C LYS A 588 8.18 -6.20 13.98
N LEU A 589 7.69 -6.26 15.21
CA LEU A 589 6.61 -7.14 15.59
C LEU A 589 5.58 -6.36 16.42
N GLN A 590 4.35 -6.34 15.96
CA GLN A 590 3.21 -5.81 16.70
C GLN A 590 2.19 -6.93 16.94
N LEU A 591 1.92 -7.22 18.20
CA LEU A 591 0.97 -8.24 18.62
C LEU A 591 -0.20 -7.55 19.32
N ASN A 592 -1.39 -7.66 18.71
CA ASN A 592 -2.62 -7.09 19.25
C ASN A 592 -3.60 -8.21 19.65
N GLY A 593 -3.97 -8.28 20.93
CA GLY A 593 -4.99 -9.21 21.43
C GLY A 593 -4.54 -10.64 21.73
N ALA A 594 -3.24 -10.93 21.64
CA ALA A 594 -2.69 -12.26 21.91
C ALA A 594 -2.69 -12.64 23.40
N GLN A 595 -2.80 -13.94 23.71
CA GLN A 595 -2.94 -14.49 25.06
C GLN A 595 -1.66 -15.22 25.52
N VAL A 596 -0.49 -14.63 25.29
CA VAL A 596 0.75 -15.20 25.84
C VAL A 596 0.98 -14.61 27.23
N GLU A 597 1.14 -15.49 28.22
CA GLU A 597 1.25 -15.13 29.64
C GLU A 597 2.68 -14.73 30.05
N ASP A 598 3.66 -15.13 29.25
CA ASP A 598 5.08 -14.92 29.49
C ASP A 598 5.83 -14.33 28.28
N MET A 599 7.02 -13.81 28.56
CA MET A 599 7.99 -13.27 27.61
C MET A 599 9.11 -14.28 27.30
N PHE A 600 8.94 -15.56 27.67
CA PHE A 600 10.00 -16.56 27.56
C PHE A 600 10.40 -16.78 26.09
N ALA A 601 9.42 -16.84 25.18
CA ALA A 601 9.67 -17.00 23.75
C ALA A 601 10.63 -15.93 23.17
N PHE A 602 10.54 -14.69 23.67
CA PHE A 602 11.42 -13.59 23.27
C PHE A 602 12.81 -13.73 23.88
N THR A 603 12.89 -13.87 25.20
CA THR A 603 14.20 -14.00 25.90
C THR A 603 15.00 -15.18 25.37
N HIS A 604 14.36 -16.34 25.24
CA HIS A 604 14.96 -17.53 24.64
C HIS A 604 15.35 -17.31 23.18
N GLY A 605 14.52 -16.61 22.40
CA GLY A 605 14.80 -16.34 21.00
C GLY A 605 16.00 -15.45 20.75
N TYR A 606 16.21 -14.43 21.59
CA TYR A 606 17.44 -13.63 21.55
C TYR A 606 18.65 -14.42 21.99
N ASP A 607 18.54 -15.20 23.07
CA ASP A 607 19.66 -16.00 23.59
C ASP A 607 20.13 -17.08 22.60
N VAL A 608 19.20 -17.69 21.84
CA VAL A 608 19.51 -18.70 20.81
C VAL A 608 19.89 -18.05 19.47
N GLY A 609 19.50 -16.80 19.24
CA GLY A 609 19.87 -16.03 18.04
C GLY A 609 18.93 -16.17 16.85
N TYR A 610 17.70 -16.66 17.04
CA TYR A 610 16.66 -16.68 15.99
C TYR A 610 15.73 -15.46 16.04
N CYS A 611 15.91 -14.56 17.01
CA CYS A 611 15.12 -13.33 17.18
C CYS A 611 16.05 -12.11 17.09
N GLN A 612 15.69 -11.14 16.24
CA GLN A 612 16.45 -9.89 16.03
C GLN A 612 15.52 -8.67 16.03
N ILE A 613 14.45 -8.73 16.82
CA ILE A 613 13.41 -7.69 16.84
C ILE A 613 14.00 -6.38 17.39
N GLU A 614 13.89 -5.32 16.62
CA GLU A 614 14.30 -3.97 17.00
C GLU A 614 13.11 -3.19 17.59
N SER A 615 11.89 -3.49 17.15
CA SER A 615 10.66 -2.84 17.62
C SER A 615 9.60 -3.87 17.99
N LEU A 616 9.25 -3.92 19.28
CA LEU A 616 8.25 -4.80 19.82
C LEU A 616 7.07 -4.00 20.39
N SER A 617 5.89 -4.17 19.81
CA SER A 617 4.65 -3.63 20.34
C SER A 617 3.72 -4.75 20.77
N ILE A 618 3.27 -4.69 22.01
CA ILE A 618 2.44 -5.71 22.63
C ILE A 618 1.24 -4.98 23.26
N GLU A 619 0.20 -4.73 22.45
CA GLU A 619 -1.01 -4.05 22.89
C GLU A 619 -2.15 -5.07 23.13
N HIS A 620 -2.92 -4.89 24.21
CA HIS A 620 -3.98 -5.83 24.61
C HIS A 620 -3.53 -7.29 24.85
N PHE A 621 -2.28 -7.46 25.26
CA PHE A 621 -1.68 -8.77 25.56
C PHE A 621 -1.73 -9.07 27.06
N ARG A 622 -1.98 -10.33 27.42
CA ARG A 622 -2.08 -10.74 28.84
C ARG A 622 -0.73 -11.20 29.40
N VAL A 623 0.28 -10.34 29.50
CA VAL A 623 1.54 -10.71 30.19
C VAL A 623 1.38 -10.58 31.70
N SER A 624 1.90 -11.54 32.47
CA SER A 624 2.03 -11.40 33.92
C SER A 624 3.11 -10.34 34.29
N PRO A 625 2.91 -9.53 35.34
CA PRO A 625 3.93 -8.55 35.77
C PRO A 625 5.26 -9.18 36.13
N ARG A 626 5.25 -10.42 36.66
CA ARG A 626 6.48 -11.18 36.95
C ARG A 626 7.30 -11.45 35.69
N SER A 627 6.65 -11.82 34.59
CA SER A 627 7.37 -12.07 33.35
C SER A 627 7.90 -10.78 32.73
N LEU A 628 7.19 -9.66 32.88
CA LEU A 628 7.70 -8.34 32.48
C LEU A 628 8.84 -7.85 33.37
N ASP A 629 8.82 -8.14 34.67
CA ASP A 629 9.92 -7.89 35.60
C ASP A 629 11.19 -8.67 35.18
N GLU A 630 11.05 -9.97 34.90
CA GLU A 630 12.12 -10.79 34.35
C GLU A 630 12.64 -10.23 33.02
N PHE A 631 11.75 -9.84 32.11
CA PHE A 631 12.13 -9.25 30.83
C PHE A 631 12.89 -7.92 30.99
N ALA A 632 12.42 -7.03 31.85
CA ALA A 632 13.13 -5.79 32.19
C ALA A 632 14.51 -6.07 32.79
N SER A 633 14.63 -7.11 33.62
CA SER A 633 15.92 -7.54 34.18
C SER A 633 16.90 -8.02 33.10
N VAL A 634 16.41 -8.73 32.06
CA VAL A 634 17.22 -9.15 30.91
C VAL A 634 17.69 -7.94 30.09
N LEU A 635 16.79 -6.97 29.85
CA LEU A 635 17.10 -5.74 29.13
C LEU A 635 18.06 -4.81 29.88
N SER A 636 18.17 -4.98 31.20
CA SER A 636 19.12 -4.24 32.06
C SER A 636 20.57 -4.72 31.90
N VAL A 637 20.80 -5.87 31.26
CA VAL A 637 22.14 -6.47 31.11
C VAL A 637 22.68 -6.14 29.71
N PRO A 638 23.67 -5.23 29.56
CA PRO A 638 24.13 -4.76 28.24
C PRO A 638 24.72 -5.86 27.33
N ASP A 639 25.26 -6.92 27.93
CA ASP A 639 25.87 -8.04 27.21
C ASP A 639 24.84 -9.02 26.62
N ARG A 640 23.57 -8.92 27.01
CA ARG A 640 22.50 -9.78 26.47
C ARG A 640 22.07 -9.29 25.09
N GLU A 641 21.90 -10.21 24.15
CA GLU A 641 21.51 -9.89 22.78
C GLU A 641 20.17 -9.14 22.70
N ALA A 642 19.22 -9.43 23.59
CA ALA A 642 17.95 -8.70 23.71
C ALA A 642 18.16 -7.21 24.00
N ALA A 643 19.07 -6.89 24.93
CA ALA A 643 19.40 -5.52 25.29
C ALA A 643 20.15 -4.81 24.16
N ARG A 644 20.88 -5.53 23.30
CA ARG A 644 21.66 -4.93 22.19
C ARG A 644 20.81 -4.58 20.97
N HIS A 645 19.73 -5.34 20.75
CA HIS A 645 18.89 -5.22 19.55
C HIS A 645 17.62 -4.42 19.77
N LEU A 646 16.97 -4.54 20.93
CA LEU A 646 15.66 -3.93 21.15
C LEU A 646 15.79 -2.40 21.34
N ARG A 647 15.16 -1.66 20.43
CA ARG A 647 15.16 -0.19 20.38
C ARG A 647 13.82 0.41 20.76
N GLN A 648 12.72 -0.26 20.45
CA GLN A 648 11.38 0.21 20.76
C GLN A 648 10.60 -0.86 21.50
N LEU A 649 10.00 -0.50 22.63
CA LEU A 649 9.14 -1.36 23.42
C LEU A 649 7.85 -0.64 23.79
N CYS A 650 6.73 -1.16 23.32
CA CYS A 650 5.39 -0.72 23.71
C CYS A 650 4.69 -1.84 24.45
N VAL A 651 4.32 -1.60 25.71
CA VAL A 651 3.52 -2.54 26.51
C VAL A 651 2.16 -1.89 26.77
N GLY A 652 1.10 -2.56 26.32
CA GLY A 652 -0.28 -2.11 26.47
C GLY A 652 -0.79 -2.16 27.92
N LYS A 653 -2.08 -1.85 28.08
CA LYS A 653 -2.76 -1.84 29.38
C LYS A 653 -2.78 -3.25 30.01
N LEU A 654 -2.19 -3.38 31.18
CA LEU A 654 -2.26 -4.58 32.01
C LEU A 654 -3.56 -4.54 32.82
N ARG A 655 -4.47 -5.50 32.58
CA ARG A 655 -5.72 -5.58 33.35
C ARG A 655 -5.48 -6.32 34.65
N VAL A 656 -5.17 -5.56 35.71
CA VAL A 656 -4.93 -6.09 37.06
C VAL A 656 -6.16 -6.84 37.62
N GLN A 657 -7.37 -6.57 37.12
CA GLN A 657 -8.60 -7.28 37.52
C GLN A 657 -8.77 -8.68 36.89
N ASP A 658 -8.09 -8.97 35.78
CA ASP A 658 -8.21 -10.25 35.03
C ASP A 658 -7.18 -11.30 35.49
N ILE A 659 -6.23 -10.92 36.33
CA ILE A 659 -5.10 -11.74 36.77
C ILE A 659 -5.00 -11.52 38.29
N ASP A 660 -5.05 -12.58 39.10
CA ASP A 660 -4.87 -12.52 40.57
C ASP A 660 -3.44 -12.05 40.94
N ILE A 661 -3.11 -10.79 40.64
CA ILE A 661 -1.77 -10.21 40.79
C ILE A 661 -1.68 -9.55 42.17
N ALA A 662 -0.66 -9.91 42.94
CA ALA A 662 -0.32 -9.16 44.12
C ALA A 662 0.19 -7.76 43.73
N PHE A 663 -0.33 -6.69 44.36
CA PHE A 663 0.16 -5.32 44.15
C PHE A 663 1.70 -5.20 44.19
N ALA A 664 2.35 -5.99 45.04
CA ALA A 664 3.80 -6.06 45.13
C ALA A 664 4.48 -6.51 43.82
N ASP A 665 3.92 -7.46 43.08
CA ASP A 665 4.49 -7.93 41.82
C ASP A 665 4.40 -6.87 40.72
N TYR A 666 3.32 -6.08 40.71
CA TYR A 666 3.17 -4.94 39.79
C TYR A 666 4.15 -3.82 40.14
N GLU A 667 4.32 -3.52 41.43
CA GLU A 667 5.28 -2.53 41.91
C GLU A 667 6.72 -2.91 41.57
N ASN A 668 7.11 -4.17 41.83
CA ASN A 668 8.43 -4.70 41.49
C ASN A 668 8.73 -4.58 39.99
N MET A 669 7.74 -4.88 39.15
CA MET A 669 7.87 -4.72 37.70
C MET A 669 8.19 -3.27 37.31
N LEU A 670 7.46 -2.29 37.85
CA LEU A 670 7.73 -0.87 37.59
C LEU A 670 9.13 -0.45 38.07
N GLU A 671 9.54 -0.91 39.26
CA GLU A 671 10.89 -0.64 39.79
C GLU A 671 11.99 -1.23 38.88
N SER A 672 11.79 -2.44 38.36
CA SER A 672 12.72 -3.05 37.42
C SER A 672 12.79 -2.32 36.08
N PHE A 673 11.67 -1.81 35.55
CA PHE A 673 11.71 -0.98 34.34
C PHE A 673 12.48 0.34 34.55
N VAL A 674 12.31 0.99 35.71
CA VAL A 674 13.10 2.18 36.05
C VAL A 674 14.60 1.85 36.12
N ARG A 675 14.96 0.76 36.82
CA ARG A 675 16.35 0.30 36.93
C ARG A 675 16.94 -0.12 35.57
N MET A 676 16.11 -0.65 34.68
CA MET A 676 16.51 -0.98 33.32
C MET A 676 16.89 0.29 32.54
N LEU A 677 16.13 1.37 32.67
CA LEU A 677 16.45 2.65 32.00
C LEU A 677 17.77 3.26 32.49
N ASP A 678 18.15 3.04 33.75
CA ASP A 678 19.45 3.48 34.30
C ASP A 678 20.66 2.79 33.64
N THR A 679 20.48 1.58 33.10
CA THR A 679 21.58 0.70 32.66
C THR A 679 21.56 0.42 31.17
N ASN A 680 20.39 0.39 30.56
CA ASN A 680 20.20 0.19 29.14
C ASN A 680 20.63 1.44 28.36
N THR A 681 21.32 1.28 27.23
CA THR A 681 21.80 2.39 26.39
C THR A 681 21.33 2.32 24.95
N THR A 682 20.39 1.43 24.64
CA THR A 682 19.98 1.08 23.27
C THR A 682 18.50 1.34 23.03
N LEU A 683 17.67 1.22 24.07
CA LEU A 683 16.24 1.46 24.02
C LEU A 683 15.96 2.95 23.80
N GLU A 684 15.52 3.25 22.59
CA GLU A 684 15.19 4.58 22.06
C GLU A 684 13.76 4.99 22.43
N TYR A 685 12.82 4.05 22.45
CA TYR A 685 11.41 4.34 22.71
C TYR A 685 10.81 3.36 23.72
N LEU A 686 10.22 3.88 24.79
CA LEU A 686 9.45 3.10 25.77
C LEU A 686 8.06 3.68 25.94
N LYS A 687 7.02 2.86 25.71
CA LYS A 687 5.63 3.20 26.00
C LYS A 687 5.03 2.22 27.01
N LEU A 688 4.57 2.74 28.15
CA LEU A 688 3.95 1.95 29.22
C LEU A 688 2.62 2.58 29.67
N TYR A 689 1.64 1.73 29.95
CA TYR A 689 0.38 2.12 30.59
C TYR A 689 0.44 1.77 32.08
N ILE A 690 0.37 2.78 32.94
CA ILE A 690 0.44 2.62 34.41
C ILE A 690 -0.92 2.97 35.01
N GLU A 691 -1.37 2.17 35.99
CA GLU A 691 -2.66 2.35 36.67
C GLU A 691 -2.58 3.42 37.80
N GLY A 692 -3.53 4.36 37.77
CA GLY A 692 -3.95 5.20 38.91
C GLY A 692 -2.84 5.68 39.86
N ASP A 693 -2.86 5.18 41.10
CA ASP A 693 -1.96 5.64 42.17
C ASP A 693 -0.48 5.38 41.85
N PHE A 694 -0.16 4.27 41.15
CA PHE A 694 1.20 3.98 40.72
C PHE A 694 1.72 5.00 39.71
N TYR A 695 0.85 5.52 38.83
CA TYR A 695 1.24 6.55 37.88
C TYR A 695 1.80 7.77 38.61
N THR A 696 1.07 8.27 39.62
CA THR A 696 1.51 9.47 40.37
C THR A 696 2.85 9.28 41.07
N ARG A 697 3.14 8.06 41.52
CA ARG A 697 4.38 7.71 42.24
C ARG A 697 5.57 7.52 41.30
N PHE A 698 5.38 6.83 40.17
CA PHE A 698 6.49 6.39 39.30
C PHE A 698 6.72 7.29 38.09
N VAL A 699 5.73 8.08 37.65
CA VAL A 699 5.85 8.90 36.42
C VAL A 699 7.08 9.81 36.42
N LYS A 700 7.42 10.41 37.58
CA LYS A 700 8.61 11.28 37.71
C LYS A 700 9.92 10.52 37.51
N SER A 701 9.98 9.27 37.94
CA SER A 701 11.16 8.42 37.77
C SER A 701 11.36 8.07 36.30
N PHE A 702 10.29 7.76 35.57
CA PHE A 702 10.34 7.48 34.13
C PHE A 702 10.68 8.71 33.29
N ILE A 703 9.98 9.84 33.51
CA ILE A 703 10.18 11.07 32.74
C ILE A 703 11.61 11.63 32.90
N ARG A 704 12.32 11.30 33.97
CA ARG A 704 13.73 11.68 34.14
C ARG A 704 14.63 11.19 32.99
N HIS A 705 14.29 10.07 32.37
CA HIS A 705 15.03 9.49 31.24
C HIS A 705 14.49 9.92 29.87
N ASP A 706 13.40 10.69 29.84
CA ASP A 706 12.88 11.27 28.61
C ASP A 706 13.81 12.38 28.10
N GLY A 707 14.16 12.33 26.81
CA GLY A 707 15.13 13.22 26.18
C GLY A 707 16.60 12.90 26.49
N GLU A 708 16.90 11.78 27.14
CA GLU A 708 18.28 11.34 27.41
C GLU A 708 19.04 11.05 26.12
N GLN A 709 20.28 11.54 26.00
CA GLN A 709 21.14 11.30 24.84
C GLN A 709 21.77 9.90 24.92
N LEU A 710 21.41 9.04 23.98
CA LEU A 710 21.97 7.70 23.87
C LEU A 710 23.32 7.72 23.13
N PRO A 711 24.15 6.67 23.26
CA PRO A 711 25.37 6.55 22.48
C PRO A 711 25.11 6.73 20.98
N PRO A 712 25.96 7.49 20.26
CA PRO A 712 25.75 7.76 18.85
C PRO A 712 25.83 6.47 18.04
N GLU A 713 24.87 6.29 17.14
CA GLU A 713 24.83 5.11 16.29
C GLU A 713 25.75 5.31 15.07
N GLU A 714 26.63 4.32 14.84
CA GLU A 714 27.48 4.33 13.65
C GLU A 714 26.65 4.28 12.37
N LEU A 715 27.05 5.06 11.37
CA LEU A 715 26.40 5.04 10.06
C LEU A 715 26.39 3.63 9.45
N PRO A 716 25.29 3.22 8.78
CA PRO A 716 25.22 1.94 8.09
C PRO A 716 26.40 1.75 7.13
N LEU A 717 26.88 0.51 7.01
CA LEU A 717 28.03 0.17 6.15
C LEU A 717 27.85 0.67 4.72
N ALA A 718 26.64 0.56 4.17
CA ALA A 718 26.32 1.06 2.83
C ALA A 718 26.56 2.58 2.70
N CYS A 719 26.17 3.39 3.69
CA CYS A 719 26.43 4.83 3.70
C CYS A 719 27.92 5.14 3.84
N ARG A 720 28.63 4.38 4.69
CA ARG A 720 30.09 4.49 4.85
C ARG A 720 30.82 4.16 3.54
N LEU A 721 30.39 3.10 2.85
CA LEU A 721 30.94 2.67 1.57
C LEU A 721 30.59 3.64 0.43
N ALA A 722 29.35 4.14 0.38
CA ALA A 722 28.92 5.14 -0.60
C ALA A 722 29.73 6.43 -0.45
N PHE A 723 29.93 6.89 0.78
CA PHE A 723 30.81 8.02 1.08
C PHE A 723 32.23 7.78 0.56
N ILE A 724 32.84 6.64 0.92
CA ILE A 724 34.20 6.28 0.43
C ILE A 724 34.24 6.20 -1.10
N SER A 725 33.22 5.62 -1.73
CA SER A 725 33.10 5.46 -3.19
C SER A 725 33.03 6.82 -3.91
N ALA A 726 32.22 7.75 -3.42
CA ALA A 726 32.12 9.10 -3.97
C ALA A 726 33.49 9.82 -3.96
N PHE A 727 34.27 9.64 -2.88
CA PHE A 727 35.63 10.20 -2.80
C PHE A 727 36.64 9.51 -3.72
N HIS A 728 36.48 8.23 -4.02
CA HIS A 728 37.32 7.52 -4.98
C HIS A 728 37.05 7.97 -6.43
N CYS A 729 35.80 8.29 -6.76
CA CYS A 729 35.40 8.74 -8.11
C CYS A 729 35.89 10.17 -8.45
N CYS A 730 36.08 11.05 -7.45
CA CYS A 730 36.45 12.45 -7.67
C CYS A 730 37.95 12.72 -7.85
N GLY A 731 38.78 11.72 -8.13
CA GLY A 731 40.18 11.94 -8.52
C GLY A 731 41.07 12.46 -7.39
N GLY A 732 41.36 11.60 -6.42
CA GLY A 732 42.70 11.49 -5.81
C GLY A 732 43.12 12.52 -4.76
N GLN A 733 42.77 12.26 -3.49
CA GLN A 733 43.73 12.29 -2.37
C GLN A 733 43.37 11.16 -1.40
N ARG A 734 44.39 10.49 -0.81
CA ARG A 734 44.17 9.51 0.26
C ARG A 734 43.60 10.25 1.47
N LEU A 735 42.31 10.10 1.74
CA LEU A 735 41.70 10.59 2.97
C LEU A 735 42.39 9.91 4.16
N GLU A 736 42.91 10.70 5.10
CA GLU A 736 43.45 10.15 6.34
C GLU A 736 42.33 9.41 7.09
N GLU A 737 42.63 8.18 7.51
CA GLU A 737 41.69 7.30 8.23
C GLU A 737 41.05 7.98 9.45
N ASN A 738 41.83 8.84 10.14
CA ASN A 738 41.37 9.61 11.29
C ASN A 738 40.35 10.69 10.91
N LEU A 739 40.47 11.31 9.73
CA LEU A 739 39.52 12.31 9.25
C LEU A 739 38.21 11.63 8.84
N VAL A 740 38.29 10.48 8.15
CA VAL A 740 37.10 9.69 7.79
C VAL A 740 36.36 9.22 9.04
N ARG A 741 37.08 8.70 10.04
CA ARG A 741 36.48 8.34 11.34
C ARG A 741 35.79 9.53 12.00
N ARG A 742 36.40 10.73 11.98
CA ARG A 742 35.81 11.95 12.56
C ARG A 742 34.56 12.41 11.81
N ILE A 743 34.58 12.36 10.48
CA ILE A 743 33.41 12.71 9.66
C ILE A 743 32.29 11.71 9.92
N LEU A 744 32.58 10.42 9.93
CA LEU A 744 31.59 9.39 10.23
C LEU A 744 31.08 9.46 11.66
N SER A 745 31.91 9.82 12.65
CA SER A 745 31.47 10.03 14.03
C SER A 745 30.63 11.30 14.19
N TYR A 746 30.91 12.34 13.39
CA TYR A 746 30.11 13.57 13.38
C TYR A 746 28.77 13.37 12.67
N ALA A 747 28.76 12.56 11.61
CA ALA A 747 27.57 12.18 10.88
C ALA A 747 26.82 10.99 11.52
N ALA A 748 27.28 10.51 12.68
CA ALA A 748 26.60 9.48 13.44
C ALA A 748 25.22 9.97 13.89
N ARG A 749 24.25 9.05 13.95
CA ARG A 749 22.88 9.41 14.35
C ARG A 749 22.87 9.68 15.84
N HIS A 750 22.63 10.93 16.23
CA HIS A 750 22.33 11.30 17.61
C HIS A 750 20.90 10.87 17.93
N VAL A 751 20.76 9.94 18.85
CA VAL A 751 19.46 9.37 19.23
C VAL A 751 19.12 9.85 20.63
N THR A 752 17.94 10.44 20.77
CA THR A 752 17.36 10.79 22.07
C THR A 752 16.32 9.76 22.46
N ARG A 753 16.37 9.31 23.71
CA ARG A 753 15.37 8.43 24.29
C ARG A 753 14.04 9.16 24.46
N GLU A 754 12.94 8.50 24.10
CA GLU A 754 11.57 8.96 24.32
C GLU A 754 10.85 7.98 25.27
N VAL A 755 10.31 8.50 26.37
CA VAL A 755 9.61 7.72 27.40
C VAL A 755 8.18 8.22 27.54
N CYS A 756 7.23 7.46 27.01
CA CYS A 756 5.80 7.78 27.04
C CYS A 756 5.07 6.95 28.09
N ILE A 757 4.70 7.59 29.22
CA ILE A 757 3.94 6.95 30.30
C ILE A 757 2.50 7.46 30.28
N MET A 758 1.56 6.55 30.08
CA MET A 758 0.14 6.84 30.00
C MET A 758 -0.57 6.41 31.28
N ASN A 759 -1.37 7.31 31.86
CA ASN A 759 -2.32 6.97 32.91
C ASN A 759 -3.57 6.35 32.28
N HIS A 760 -4.15 5.31 32.88
CA HIS A 760 -5.38 4.70 32.39
C HIS A 760 -6.29 4.20 33.49
#